data_AF-W9VY00-F1
#
_entry.id   AF-W9VY00-F1
#
_cell.length_a   1.000
_cell.length_b   1.000
_cell.length_c   1.000
_cell.angle_alpha   90.00
_cell.angle_beta   90.00
_cell.angle_gamma   90.00
#
_symmetry.space_group_name_H-M   'P 1'
#
loop_
_entity.id
_entity.type
_entity.pdbx_description
1 polymer ?
#
loop_
_entity_poly.entity_id
_entity_poly.type
_entity_poly.pdbx_seq_one_letter_code
_entity_poly.pdbx_strand_id
1 'polypeptide(L)'
;MENLFQPIKTTRKVQTNIDKFETLSLKDPTSSQRPASTKSKVSIVDLGSEGSDAASQNSPYRPSHDSSLTLASADSRQSSHKRHASTAFIQKSYLDTSPPTSLPDDAREILKGQPEVEDLAAVLQYLQYGIAGKHDFNVHVPSPKASQIINVLVTVTIPDLWAPLQQKRLSRNHTNLKANLLSSLTSVAGLGALLMQVKRLSASSTGQQNPLLVDTISVLSSVLAGTQILSRLLHDAMTLLSAEAQRRAFWQEVVTLLAGSKILSTMSQIFATQQDLEGMLPAEKWLGDGLKYSKWIAKNISAVAVTTLPTTDPQQTKLLSQVLKRALSLGYHDTLITELYTSLLLGKRALWTPMHNLIKTLPSYDQKAIFDTILRDLARKFLQTGGEAVGDKESLMRNASTVSGVAAMVKGLTQNSALLEEHIVHWLTSTSGEYAGLGLDTRRAVIATLGTSKDKLERILEKTIETFGNKVQIQHDAILQQESTAQTILLAFGYLERLDKITLKKISSSGTFIRMVSNRLSASVPRARLLGMIVAVAVSRLVDKPDKVMNFGVEELESVEAHRWLDLIHVQDKVGTIEDLPATALESVKKRTLQPSSKPVKRERLSTAPLAATSKIIAIEELSDSDNAGRDTDKEEEEEEDADLRPYAPPDSDPEDSDDDPTLVNRNKPTAPVYITSLVKQLNANDDLPAMELALKTAPSLIRRKANFGDELFSQILPLASSLLGLQEITSMEDTARLRLSALVACLVAKPAIMGPWIASTYFEGDLSLSTRSVLLAAVAFGARELAGITDRDDPEEASAASASGRGKESFPSKRLPPHLELTYSSTVQPIDNISKTLSYRTLQPMALEAADKLTGPNILKVRTFSSRMQVAARTAAKQESRSKRIPKDLHRLLAESMYLPLCSRLTLLLSALSASSSAYLANSLLLHPSLLKLSLQTLIIILATIGPHALQLATLTRESLLLLTALHTLPTLAHDPIVLPPILHLLLTLLDLNVEAGPTAEERLVTDFGPMVAELVAWAAGLGERVSIPEVHDDPGLGMAMPWPVLVAGIQVKWQEVGRKFQGRMFGLMAGTEFDSF
;
A
#
# COMPACT_ATOMS: atom_id res chain seq x y z
N MET A 1 -21.08 -29.85 -46.21
CA MET A 1 -21.95 -30.99 -45.86
C MET A 1 -21.32 -32.31 -46.29
N GLU A 2 -21.36 -32.70 -47.56
CA GLU A 2 -20.94 -34.06 -47.97
C GLU A 2 -19.44 -34.38 -47.71
N ASN A 3 -18.55 -33.40 -47.90
CA ASN A 3 -17.11 -33.57 -47.62
C ASN A 3 -16.74 -33.66 -46.12
N LEU A 4 -17.68 -33.53 -45.18
CA LEU A 4 -17.44 -33.83 -43.75
C LEU A 4 -17.46 -35.34 -43.45
N PHE A 5 -17.94 -36.16 -44.39
CA PHE A 5 -18.25 -37.57 -44.14
C PHE A 5 -17.62 -38.55 -45.15
N GLN A 6 -16.58 -38.13 -45.89
CA GLN A 6 -15.76 -39.09 -46.62
C GLN A 6 -14.85 -39.85 -45.64
N PRO A 7 -14.91 -41.19 -45.55
CA PRO A 7 -14.04 -41.95 -44.65
C PRO A 7 -12.60 -41.87 -45.15
N ILE A 8 -11.71 -41.28 -44.33
CA ILE A 8 -10.27 -41.27 -44.57
C ILE A 8 -9.79 -42.73 -44.60
N LYS A 9 -9.11 -43.13 -45.69
CA LYS A 9 -8.83 -44.53 -46.04
C LYS A 9 -7.65 -45.14 -45.27
N THR A 10 -7.58 -44.95 -43.95
CA THR A 10 -6.46 -45.41 -43.10
C THR A 10 -6.88 -46.30 -41.94
N THR A 11 -8.00 -47.00 -42.09
CA THR A 11 -8.48 -48.07 -41.21
C THR A 11 -7.37 -49.05 -40.78
N ARG A 12 -6.44 -49.41 -41.68
CA ARG A 12 -5.28 -50.28 -41.38
C ARG A 12 -4.26 -49.74 -40.37
N LYS A 13 -4.16 -48.43 -40.15
CA LYS A 13 -3.30 -47.82 -39.10
C LYS A 13 -4.09 -47.42 -37.87
N VAL A 14 -5.36 -47.06 -38.04
CA VAL A 14 -6.32 -46.92 -36.92
C VAL A 14 -6.37 -48.24 -36.15
N GLN A 15 -6.45 -49.39 -36.83
CA GLN A 15 -6.38 -50.73 -36.20
C GLN A 15 -5.17 -50.87 -35.26
N THR A 16 -3.94 -50.60 -35.71
CA THR A 16 -2.72 -50.80 -34.88
C THR A 16 -2.53 -49.80 -33.74
N ASN A 17 -3.21 -48.65 -33.78
CA ASN A 17 -3.26 -47.73 -32.63
C ASN A 17 -4.42 -48.09 -31.69
N ILE A 18 -5.51 -48.63 -32.23
CA ILE A 18 -6.62 -49.21 -31.45
C ILE A 18 -6.15 -50.48 -30.73
N ASP A 19 -5.36 -51.37 -31.34
CA ASP A 19 -4.81 -52.59 -30.69
C ASP A 19 -3.99 -52.26 -29.42
N LYS A 20 -3.35 -51.08 -29.37
CA LYS A 20 -2.65 -50.55 -28.18
C LYS A 20 -3.60 -50.05 -27.07
N PHE A 21 -4.86 -49.81 -27.38
CA PHE A 21 -5.94 -49.39 -26.47
C PHE A 21 -6.91 -50.55 -26.15
N GLU A 22 -7.16 -51.45 -27.09
CA GLU A 22 -7.98 -52.67 -26.98
C GLU A 22 -7.25 -53.84 -26.30
N THR A 23 -6.09 -53.58 -25.70
CA THR A 23 -5.59 -54.41 -24.58
C THR A 23 -6.19 -53.99 -23.22
N LEU A 24 -7.02 -52.93 -23.18
CA LEU A 24 -7.58 -52.38 -21.93
C LEU A 24 -9.14 -52.31 -21.84
N SER A 25 -9.97 -52.14 -22.92
CA SER A 25 -11.46 -52.03 -22.75
C SER A 25 -12.48 -52.45 -23.86
N LEU A 26 -13.60 -53.10 -23.47
CA LEU A 26 -14.86 -53.43 -24.22
C LEU A 26 -16.24 -53.14 -23.48
N LYS A 27 -17.16 -52.33 -24.07
CA LYS A 27 -18.68 -52.42 -24.04
C LYS A 27 -19.63 -51.87 -22.92
N ASP A 28 -20.84 -51.46 -23.38
CA ASP A 28 -22.07 -50.92 -22.69
C ASP A 28 -23.38 -51.58 -23.29
N PRO A 29 -24.53 -50.97 -23.78
CA PRO A 29 -25.25 -49.64 -23.71
C PRO A 29 -26.81 -49.80 -23.45
N THR A 30 -27.91 -49.24 -24.06
CA THR A 30 -28.41 -48.44 -25.26
C THR A 30 -29.94 -48.12 -25.06
N SER A 31 -30.78 -47.25 -25.71
CA SER A 31 -30.73 -45.98 -26.52
C SER A 31 -32.16 -45.41 -26.88
N SER A 32 -32.25 -44.18 -27.47
CA SER A 32 -33.39 -43.55 -28.24
C SER A 32 -34.37 -42.57 -27.49
N GLN A 33 -35.24 -41.64 -27.97
CA GLN A 33 -35.75 -41.03 -29.27
C GLN A 33 -35.85 -39.45 -29.15
N ARG A 34 -36.79 -38.63 -29.74
CA ARG A 34 -36.87 -38.00 -31.12
C ARG A 34 -37.21 -36.44 -31.13
N PRO A 35 -37.10 -35.64 -32.25
CA PRO A 35 -36.96 -34.14 -32.25
C PRO A 35 -37.78 -33.24 -33.27
N ALA A 36 -37.53 -31.90 -33.26
CA ALA A 36 -37.56 -30.86 -34.35
C ALA A 36 -38.85 -30.27 -35.04
N SER A 37 -38.86 -28.94 -35.37
CA SER A 37 -39.46 -28.30 -36.61
C SER A 37 -39.12 -26.77 -36.81
N THR A 38 -39.85 -25.97 -37.63
CA THR A 38 -39.27 -24.89 -38.52
C THR A 38 -40.15 -23.62 -38.87
N LYS A 39 -39.52 -22.60 -39.53
CA LYS A 39 -40.06 -21.50 -40.44
C LYS A 39 -40.05 -20.01 -39.97
N SER A 40 -40.45 -19.08 -40.87
CA SER A 40 -39.91 -17.71 -41.07
C SER A 40 -40.90 -16.63 -41.58
N LYS A 41 -40.52 -15.32 -41.65
CA LYS A 41 -41.07 -14.26 -42.55
C LYS A 41 -40.30 -12.90 -42.52
N VAL A 42 -40.72 -11.91 -43.34
CA VAL A 42 -40.04 -10.63 -43.69
C VAL A 42 -41.05 -9.45 -43.90
N SER A 43 -40.59 -8.18 -43.90
CA SER A 43 -41.24 -6.94 -44.42
C SER A 43 -42.14 -6.14 -43.41
N ILE A 44 -42.41 -4.80 -43.48
CA ILE A 44 -41.99 -3.69 -44.39
C ILE A 44 -42.31 -2.25 -43.82
N VAL A 45 -41.54 -1.20 -44.19
CA VAL A 45 -41.90 0.25 -44.44
C VAL A 45 -42.28 1.29 -43.32
N ASP A 46 -41.50 2.40 -43.33
CA ASP A 46 -41.75 3.88 -43.21
C ASP A 46 -41.98 4.79 -41.96
N LEU A 47 -41.42 6.00 -42.16
CA LEU A 47 -41.80 7.39 -41.78
C LEU A 47 -41.64 7.97 -40.35
N GLY A 48 -41.02 9.17 -40.32
CA GLY A 48 -40.94 10.13 -39.20
C GLY A 48 -39.77 11.12 -39.36
N SER A 49 -40.01 12.45 -39.40
CA SER A 49 -38.97 13.45 -39.74
C SER A 49 -39.18 14.83 -39.11
N GLU A 50 -38.09 15.47 -38.63
CA GLU A 50 -37.86 16.92 -38.34
C GLU A 50 -36.44 17.02 -37.69
N GLY A 51 -35.54 18.00 -37.89
CA GLY A 51 -35.49 19.20 -38.75
C GLY A 51 -35.86 20.51 -38.01
N SER A 52 -35.10 21.62 -37.99
CA SER A 52 -33.64 21.92 -38.09
C SER A 52 -33.41 23.32 -37.39
N ASP A 53 -32.38 24.17 -37.51
CA ASP A 53 -31.18 24.33 -38.35
C ASP A 53 -30.18 25.37 -37.73
N ALA A 54 -29.04 25.64 -38.41
CA ALA A 54 -28.25 26.89 -38.38
C ALA A 54 -27.54 27.37 -37.07
N ALA A 55 -26.44 28.15 -37.08
CA ALA A 55 -25.41 28.47 -38.09
C ALA A 55 -24.14 29.06 -37.40
N SER A 56 -23.05 29.28 -38.15
CA SER A 56 -21.72 29.66 -37.66
C SER A 56 -21.30 31.12 -37.94
N GLN A 57 -20.38 31.67 -37.14
CA GLN A 57 -19.52 32.82 -37.49
C GLN A 57 -18.12 32.71 -36.85
N ASN A 58 -17.11 33.30 -37.50
CA ASN A 58 -15.70 33.36 -37.08
C ASN A 58 -15.29 34.77 -36.64
N SER A 59 -14.27 34.89 -35.78
CA SER A 59 -13.37 36.06 -35.73
C SER A 59 -12.03 35.69 -35.06
N PRO A 60 -10.88 36.20 -35.55
CA PRO A 60 -9.55 35.83 -35.05
C PRO A 60 -8.96 36.85 -34.05
N TYR A 61 -7.86 36.49 -33.38
CA TYR A 61 -6.56 37.20 -33.43
C TYR A 61 -5.46 36.40 -32.68
N ARG A 62 -4.19 36.61 -33.05
CA ARG A 62 -2.98 36.00 -32.43
C ARG A 62 -1.98 37.12 -32.07
N PRO A 63 -1.00 36.89 -31.16
CA PRO A 63 -0.14 37.95 -30.63
C PRO A 63 1.13 38.19 -31.47
N SER A 64 1.85 39.25 -31.11
CA SER A 64 3.20 39.59 -31.61
C SER A 64 4.17 39.83 -30.44
N HIS A 65 5.43 39.46 -30.64
CA HIS A 65 6.57 39.75 -29.77
C HIS A 65 7.48 40.82 -30.39
N ASP A 66 8.44 41.32 -29.59
CA ASP A 66 9.55 42.21 -29.98
C ASP A 66 9.13 43.64 -30.41
N SER A 67 9.95 44.69 -30.28
CA SER A 67 11.42 44.76 -30.29
C SER A 67 12.02 45.78 -29.31
N SER A 68 13.35 45.77 -29.20
CA SER A 68 14.18 46.64 -28.35
C SER A 68 14.49 48.04 -28.92
N LEU A 69 14.66 49.01 -28.02
CA LEU A 69 15.59 50.15 -28.06
C LEU A 69 16.00 50.75 -29.43
N THR A 70 15.52 51.96 -29.71
CA THR A 70 16.31 53.01 -30.40
C THR A 70 16.03 54.40 -29.79
N LEU A 71 17.01 55.30 -29.88
CA LEU A 71 16.95 56.70 -29.43
C LEU A 71 17.02 57.62 -30.65
N ALA A 72 16.03 58.49 -30.86
CA ALA A 72 16.20 59.75 -31.58
C ALA A 72 15.06 60.76 -31.33
N SER A 73 15.47 62.02 -31.24
CA SER A 73 14.73 63.29 -31.10
C SER A 73 13.48 63.57 -31.96
N ALA A 74 12.74 64.59 -31.52
CA ALA A 74 12.01 65.62 -32.29
C ALA A 74 10.46 65.58 -32.26
N ASP A 75 9.93 66.50 -31.45
CA ASP A 75 8.81 67.42 -31.70
C ASP A 75 7.40 66.95 -32.10
N SER A 76 6.52 67.15 -31.12
CA SER A 76 5.20 67.77 -31.28
C SER A 76 4.05 66.97 -31.94
N ARG A 77 3.18 66.43 -31.08
CA ARG A 77 1.73 66.69 -31.13
C ARG A 77 1.10 66.44 -29.77
N GLN A 78 0.33 67.40 -29.29
CA GLN A 78 -0.47 67.27 -28.08
C GLN A 78 -1.69 66.38 -28.37
N SER A 79 -1.85 65.26 -27.65
CA SER A 79 -3.14 64.57 -27.53
C SER A 79 -3.68 64.75 -26.11
N SER A 80 -4.87 65.33 -26.00
CA SER A 80 -5.42 65.86 -24.76
C SER A 80 -6.23 64.82 -23.96
N HIS A 81 -5.55 63.77 -23.49
CA HIS A 81 -6.14 62.93 -22.44
C HIS A 81 -6.27 63.72 -21.14
N LYS A 82 -7.49 63.77 -20.59
CA LYS A 82 -7.80 64.51 -19.36
C LYS A 82 -7.06 63.90 -18.17
N ARG A 83 -5.99 64.55 -17.68
CA ARG A 83 -5.44 64.27 -16.34
C ARG A 83 -6.55 64.49 -15.31
N HIS A 84 -6.99 63.43 -14.64
CA HIS A 84 -7.85 63.55 -13.45
C HIS A 84 -7.04 64.12 -12.29
N ALA A 85 -7.69 64.87 -11.40
CA ALA A 85 -7.01 65.73 -10.46
C ALA A 85 -6.50 64.97 -9.22
N SER A 86 -5.26 64.47 -9.28
CA SER A 86 -4.57 63.89 -8.11
C SER A 86 -4.27 64.91 -7.01
N THR A 87 -4.43 66.21 -7.29
CA THR A 87 -4.24 67.33 -6.34
C THR A 87 -4.96 67.13 -5.01
N ALA A 88 -6.20 66.61 -5.01
CA ALA A 88 -6.95 66.34 -3.78
C ALA A 88 -6.26 65.30 -2.88
N PHE A 89 -5.61 64.29 -3.47
CA PHE A 89 -4.88 63.26 -2.73
C PHE A 89 -3.52 63.76 -2.24
N ILE A 90 -2.83 64.58 -3.04
CA ILE A 90 -1.54 65.20 -2.71
C ILE A 90 -1.71 66.24 -1.59
N GLN A 91 -2.73 67.09 -1.68
CA GLN A 91 -3.07 68.14 -0.70
C GLN A 91 -3.80 67.57 0.54
N LYS A 92 -4.30 66.33 0.47
CA LYS A 92 -4.97 65.61 1.56
C LYS A 92 -6.28 66.25 2.03
N SER A 93 -7.01 66.88 1.11
CA SER A 93 -8.31 67.53 1.38
C SER A 93 -9.41 66.55 1.85
N TYR A 94 -9.13 65.25 1.83
CA TYR A 94 -9.95 64.20 2.45
C TYR A 94 -9.83 64.14 3.99
N LEU A 95 -8.98 64.97 4.61
CA LEU A 95 -8.87 65.14 6.06
C LEU A 95 -9.67 66.36 6.57
N ASP A 96 -10.17 67.21 5.67
CA ASP A 96 -11.02 68.35 6.01
C ASP A 96 -12.47 67.90 6.22
N THR A 97 -13.28 68.72 6.92
CA THR A 97 -14.55 68.31 7.56
C THR A 97 -15.71 67.91 6.64
N SER A 98 -15.51 67.74 5.35
CA SER A 98 -16.49 67.16 4.41
C SER A 98 -15.81 66.61 3.14
N PRO A 99 -15.29 65.37 3.15
CA PRO A 99 -14.65 64.78 1.97
C PRO A 99 -15.67 64.55 0.84
N PRO A 100 -15.41 64.99 -0.41
CA PRO A 100 -16.33 64.78 -1.52
C PRO A 100 -16.56 63.30 -1.84
N THR A 101 -17.82 62.93 -2.07
CA THR A 101 -18.29 61.54 -2.24
C THR A 101 -17.80 60.84 -3.52
N SER A 102 -17.15 61.59 -4.43
CA SER A 102 -16.46 61.07 -5.61
C SER A 102 -15.10 60.45 -5.31
N LEU A 103 -14.44 60.80 -4.19
CA LEU A 103 -13.04 60.42 -3.93
C LEU A 103 -12.70 58.92 -4.12
N PRO A 104 -13.55 57.93 -3.75
CA PRO A 104 -13.26 56.52 -4.02
C PRO A 104 -13.33 56.16 -5.51
N ASP A 105 -14.16 56.84 -6.30
CA ASP A 105 -14.23 56.69 -7.76
C ASP A 105 -13.07 57.42 -8.45
N ASP A 106 -12.72 58.63 -7.98
CA ASP A 106 -11.55 59.38 -8.45
C ASP A 106 -10.26 58.58 -8.24
N ALA A 107 -10.10 57.98 -7.05
CA ALA A 107 -9.00 57.06 -6.74
C ALA A 107 -8.98 55.84 -7.66
N ARG A 108 -10.16 55.27 -8.01
CA ARG A 108 -10.26 54.14 -8.94
C ARG A 108 -9.80 54.52 -10.35
N GLU A 109 -10.20 55.67 -10.87
CA GLU A 109 -9.79 56.10 -12.22
C GLU A 109 -8.30 56.49 -12.27
N ILE A 110 -7.75 57.11 -11.21
CA ILE A 110 -6.30 57.35 -11.09
C ILE A 110 -5.53 56.03 -11.12
N LEU A 111 -5.94 55.01 -10.36
CA LEU A 111 -5.26 53.71 -10.32
C LEU A 111 -5.37 52.90 -11.63
N LYS A 112 -6.40 53.13 -12.46
CA LYS A 112 -6.48 52.56 -13.81
C LYS A 112 -5.52 53.25 -14.80
N GLY A 113 -5.24 54.53 -14.60
CA GLY A 113 -4.53 55.38 -15.55
C GLY A 113 -3.01 55.22 -15.56
N GLN A 114 -2.46 54.15 -14.97
CA GLN A 114 -1.02 53.94 -14.72
C GLN A 114 -0.34 55.17 -14.09
N PRO A 115 -0.69 55.48 -12.81
CA PRO A 115 -0.31 56.73 -12.18
C PRO A 115 1.19 56.83 -11.89
N GLU A 116 1.71 58.06 -11.88
CA GLU A 116 3.09 58.33 -11.46
C GLU A 116 3.31 57.93 -9.98
N VAL A 117 4.56 57.65 -9.60
CA VAL A 117 4.88 57.06 -8.28
C VAL A 117 4.42 57.94 -7.10
N GLU A 118 4.34 59.26 -7.31
CA GLU A 118 3.84 60.22 -6.31
C GLU A 118 2.31 60.21 -6.19
N ASP A 119 1.58 60.15 -7.31
CA ASP A 119 0.12 59.99 -7.35
C ASP A 119 -0.30 58.67 -6.70
N LEU A 120 0.39 57.57 -7.04
CA LEU A 120 0.23 56.27 -6.41
C LEU A 120 0.47 56.33 -4.90
N ALA A 121 1.54 57.00 -4.46
CA ALA A 121 1.84 57.16 -3.03
C ALA A 121 0.75 57.93 -2.30
N ALA A 122 0.18 58.97 -2.92
CA ALA A 122 -0.92 59.76 -2.36
C ALA A 122 -2.21 58.93 -2.25
N VAL A 123 -2.59 58.16 -3.28
CA VAL A 123 -3.78 57.29 -3.24
C VAL A 123 -3.62 56.13 -2.25
N LEU A 124 -2.45 55.48 -2.20
CA LEU A 124 -2.17 54.43 -1.19
C LEU A 124 -2.13 55.01 0.23
N GLN A 125 -1.68 56.26 0.42
CA GLN A 125 -1.76 56.95 1.72
C GLN A 125 -3.20 57.29 2.11
N TYR A 126 -4.06 57.68 1.15
CA TYR A 126 -5.50 57.85 1.39
C TYR A 126 -6.15 56.55 1.88
N LEU A 127 -5.94 55.43 1.18
CA LEU A 127 -6.45 54.12 1.61
C LEU A 127 -5.94 53.72 3.00
N GLN A 128 -4.66 53.97 3.30
CA GLN A 128 -4.07 53.69 4.62
C GLN A 128 -4.68 54.56 5.74
N TYR A 129 -5.05 55.82 5.46
CA TYR A 129 -5.72 56.67 6.44
C TYR A 129 -7.19 56.27 6.66
N GLY A 130 -7.85 55.68 5.67
CA GLY A 130 -9.16 55.06 5.82
C GLY A 130 -9.13 53.81 6.71
N ILE A 131 -8.13 52.93 6.51
CA ILE A 131 -7.86 51.79 7.40
C ILE A 131 -7.56 52.27 8.83
N ALA A 132 -6.87 53.40 8.99
CA ALA A 132 -6.58 54.02 10.28
C ALA A 132 -7.75 54.85 10.86
N GLY A 133 -8.95 54.80 10.27
CA GLY A 133 -10.16 55.46 10.80
C GLY A 133 -10.13 57.00 10.78
N LYS A 134 -9.35 57.62 9.89
CA LYS A 134 -9.23 59.09 9.80
C LYS A 134 -10.24 59.76 8.87
N HIS A 135 -10.94 58.98 8.06
CA HIS A 135 -12.03 59.42 7.18
C HIS A 135 -12.96 58.24 6.90
N ASP A 136 -14.16 58.52 6.39
CA ASP A 136 -15.28 57.56 6.35
C ASP A 136 -15.04 56.35 5.43
N PHE A 137 -14.16 56.44 4.44
CA PHE A 137 -13.94 55.38 3.47
C PHE A 137 -12.83 54.42 3.89
N ASN A 138 -13.21 53.21 4.33
CA ASN A 138 -12.26 52.13 4.66
C ASN A 138 -12.36 50.97 3.65
N VAL A 139 -11.23 50.64 3.00
CA VAL A 139 -11.12 49.60 1.98
C VAL A 139 -11.26 48.16 2.52
N HIS A 140 -11.28 47.97 3.84
CA HIS A 140 -11.54 46.67 4.48
C HIS A 140 -13.03 46.38 4.66
N VAL A 141 -13.90 47.39 4.54
CA VAL A 141 -15.36 47.21 4.60
C VAL A 141 -15.86 46.58 3.29
N PRO A 142 -16.53 45.41 3.33
CA PRO A 142 -16.99 44.72 2.13
C PRO A 142 -18.06 45.54 1.40
N SER A 143 -17.64 46.22 0.32
CA SER A 143 -18.46 47.14 -0.46
C SER A 143 -18.06 47.11 -1.94
N PRO A 144 -18.97 47.42 -2.88
CA PRO A 144 -18.66 47.35 -4.32
C PRO A 144 -17.56 48.33 -4.73
N LYS A 145 -17.48 49.54 -4.11
CA LYS A 145 -16.40 50.49 -4.38
C LYS A 145 -15.04 49.96 -3.90
N ALA A 146 -14.96 49.40 -2.69
CA ALA A 146 -13.72 48.79 -2.18
C ALA A 146 -13.27 47.60 -3.05
N SER A 147 -14.17 46.68 -3.41
CA SER A 147 -13.85 45.54 -4.27
C SER A 147 -13.38 45.96 -5.67
N GLN A 148 -13.91 47.04 -6.24
CA GLN A 148 -13.43 47.59 -7.52
C GLN A 148 -12.01 48.17 -7.40
N ILE A 149 -11.73 48.96 -6.36
CA ILE A 149 -10.39 49.51 -6.11
C ILE A 149 -9.38 48.37 -5.90
N ILE A 150 -9.72 47.38 -5.07
CA ILE A 150 -8.90 46.18 -4.83
C ILE A 150 -8.63 45.42 -6.14
N ASN A 151 -9.64 45.25 -7.01
CA ASN A 151 -9.44 44.58 -8.28
C ASN A 151 -8.50 45.36 -9.22
N VAL A 152 -8.58 46.70 -9.27
CA VAL A 152 -7.62 47.52 -10.03
C VAL A 152 -6.21 47.41 -9.43
N LEU A 153 -6.08 47.44 -8.09
CA LEU A 153 -4.78 47.23 -7.44
C LEU A 153 -4.17 45.87 -7.83
N VAL A 154 -4.96 44.79 -7.81
CA VAL A 154 -4.48 43.43 -8.10
C VAL A 154 -4.21 43.18 -9.59
N THR A 155 -4.98 43.80 -10.50
CA THR A 155 -4.90 43.51 -11.94
C THR A 155 -4.08 44.50 -12.76
N VAL A 156 -3.84 45.71 -12.24
CA VAL A 156 -3.00 46.74 -12.88
C VAL A 156 -1.75 47.03 -12.04
N THR A 157 -1.92 47.45 -10.78
CA THR A 157 -0.76 47.99 -10.02
C THR A 157 0.24 46.93 -9.54
N ILE A 158 -0.18 45.68 -9.30
CA ILE A 158 0.79 44.60 -8.97
C ILE A 158 1.72 44.30 -10.16
N PRO A 159 1.21 43.99 -11.37
CA PRO A 159 2.05 43.84 -12.57
C PRO A 159 3.05 44.98 -12.80
N ASP A 160 2.60 46.23 -12.71
CA ASP A 160 3.42 47.38 -13.10
C ASP A 160 4.51 47.73 -12.07
N LEU A 161 4.35 47.35 -10.79
CA LEU A 161 5.13 47.92 -9.68
C LEU A 161 5.76 46.89 -8.73
N TRP A 162 5.42 45.59 -8.79
CA TRP A 162 5.90 44.64 -7.78
C TRP A 162 7.39 44.28 -7.91
N ALA A 163 7.91 44.13 -9.13
CA ALA A 163 9.32 43.77 -9.39
C ALA A 163 10.35 44.66 -8.64
N PRO A 164 10.31 46.01 -8.72
CA PRO A 164 11.24 46.85 -7.93
C PRO A 164 11.00 46.75 -6.42
N LEU A 165 9.80 46.39 -5.97
CA LEU A 165 9.47 46.22 -4.54
C LEU A 165 9.94 44.88 -3.94
N GLN A 166 10.47 43.95 -4.74
CA GLN A 166 11.05 42.69 -4.25
C GLN A 166 12.48 42.83 -3.70
N GLN A 167 13.19 43.92 -4.01
CA GLN A 167 14.61 44.07 -3.71
C GLN A 167 14.92 44.03 -2.19
N LYS A 168 16.01 43.36 -1.80
CA LYS A 168 16.42 43.21 -0.37
C LYS A 168 16.87 44.52 0.30
N ARG A 169 17.10 45.59 -0.47
CA ARG A 169 17.40 46.95 0.01
C ARG A 169 16.46 47.92 -0.69
N LEU A 170 15.42 48.37 0.01
CA LEU A 170 14.44 49.34 -0.50
C LEU A 170 14.74 50.73 0.07
N SER A 171 14.52 51.76 -0.74
CA SER A 171 14.45 53.15 -0.25
C SER A 171 13.25 53.32 0.70
N ARG A 172 13.34 54.26 1.65
CA ARG A 172 12.28 54.55 2.65
C ARG A 172 10.92 54.85 2.02
N ASN A 173 10.89 55.41 0.82
CA ASN A 173 9.65 55.66 0.07
C ASN A 173 9.06 54.34 -0.46
N HIS A 174 9.89 53.46 -1.00
CA HIS A 174 9.46 52.13 -1.48
C HIS A 174 9.06 51.18 -0.33
N THR A 175 9.67 51.26 0.85
CA THR A 175 9.18 50.51 2.03
C THR A 175 7.80 50.97 2.46
N ASN A 176 7.53 52.28 2.42
CA ASN A 176 6.21 52.84 2.76
C ASN A 176 5.15 52.49 1.71
N LEU A 177 5.48 52.58 0.42
CA LEU A 177 4.64 52.12 -0.69
C LEU A 177 4.28 50.64 -0.53
N LYS A 178 5.27 49.77 -0.31
CA LYS A 178 5.07 48.33 -0.10
C LYS A 178 4.19 48.05 1.12
N ALA A 179 4.39 48.77 2.23
CA ALA A 179 3.59 48.63 3.44
C ALA A 179 2.12 49.04 3.21
N ASN A 180 1.87 50.19 2.59
CA ASN A 180 0.51 50.68 2.32
C ASN A 180 -0.23 49.79 1.29
N LEU A 181 0.47 49.29 0.26
CA LEU A 181 -0.08 48.36 -0.71
C LEU A 181 -0.46 47.02 -0.06
N LEU A 182 0.46 46.41 0.70
CA LEU A 182 0.18 45.16 1.41
C LEU A 182 -0.93 45.33 2.45
N SER A 183 -0.95 46.44 3.19
CA SER A 183 -2.02 46.76 4.14
C SER A 183 -3.35 46.92 3.42
N SER A 184 -3.42 47.57 2.26
CA SER A 184 -4.67 47.68 1.48
C SER A 184 -5.20 46.32 1.03
N LEU A 185 -4.33 45.33 0.87
CA LEU A 185 -4.64 43.97 0.41
C LEU A 185 -4.87 42.95 1.55
N THR A 186 -4.74 43.32 2.84
CA THR A 186 -5.03 42.39 3.96
C THR A 186 -6.52 42.09 4.17
N SER A 187 -7.42 42.72 3.41
CA SER A 187 -8.87 42.45 3.49
C SER A 187 -9.25 41.10 2.87
N VAL A 188 -10.43 40.59 3.23
CA VAL A 188 -11.01 39.37 2.64
C VAL A 188 -11.17 39.49 1.12
N ALA A 189 -11.63 40.65 0.64
CA ALA A 189 -11.71 40.94 -0.78
C ALA A 189 -10.33 41.01 -1.46
N GLY A 190 -9.29 41.49 -0.76
CA GLY A 190 -7.90 41.48 -1.23
C GLY A 190 -7.37 40.06 -1.43
N LEU A 191 -7.51 39.21 -0.41
CA LEU A 191 -7.15 37.79 -0.48
C LEU A 191 -7.94 37.05 -1.57
N GLY A 192 -9.24 37.32 -1.71
CA GLY A 192 -10.09 36.77 -2.76
C GLY A 192 -9.68 37.19 -4.17
N ALA A 193 -9.41 38.48 -4.38
CA ALA A 193 -8.97 39.03 -5.67
C ALA A 193 -7.59 38.49 -6.08
N LEU A 194 -6.62 38.45 -5.17
CA LEU A 194 -5.31 37.81 -5.39
C LEU A 194 -5.47 36.34 -5.79
N LEU A 195 -6.30 35.58 -5.08
CA LEU A 195 -6.57 34.17 -5.38
C LEU A 195 -7.24 33.97 -6.75
N MET A 196 -8.17 34.84 -7.14
CA MET A 196 -8.79 34.83 -8.47
C MET A 196 -7.82 35.20 -9.58
N GLN A 197 -6.95 36.19 -9.36
CA GLN A 197 -5.92 36.60 -10.32
C GLN A 197 -4.89 35.48 -10.54
N VAL A 198 -4.43 34.83 -9.47
CA VAL A 198 -3.53 33.67 -9.55
C VAL A 198 -4.17 32.53 -10.35
N LYS A 199 -5.44 32.18 -10.08
CA LYS A 199 -6.19 31.20 -10.90
C LYS A 199 -6.26 31.58 -12.37
N ARG A 200 -6.57 32.85 -12.67
CA ARG A 200 -6.67 33.36 -14.05
C ARG A 200 -5.34 33.23 -14.78
N LEU A 201 -4.25 33.69 -14.17
CA LEU A 201 -2.90 33.65 -14.73
C LEU A 201 -2.37 32.22 -14.92
N SER A 202 -2.71 31.28 -14.01
CA SER A 202 -2.38 29.86 -14.18
C SER A 202 -3.17 29.20 -15.31
N ALA A 203 -4.46 29.54 -15.48
CA ALA A 203 -5.30 28.96 -16.53
C ALA A 203 -4.90 29.44 -17.94
N SER A 204 -4.37 30.65 -18.07
CA SER A 204 -3.81 31.17 -19.33
C SER A 204 -2.39 30.65 -19.64
N SER A 205 -1.74 29.95 -18.72
CA SER A 205 -0.33 29.53 -18.83
C SER A 205 -0.22 28.11 -19.39
N THR A 206 -0.55 27.93 -20.68
CA THR A 206 -0.37 26.66 -21.40
C THR A 206 1.11 26.44 -21.78
N GLY A 207 1.95 26.19 -20.78
CA GLY A 207 3.35 25.75 -20.95
C GLY A 207 4.42 26.85 -20.99
N GLN A 208 4.06 28.13 -20.95
CA GLN A 208 5.02 29.24 -20.83
C GLN A 208 4.95 29.90 -19.45
N GLN A 209 6.11 30.17 -18.85
CA GLN A 209 6.23 30.85 -17.55
C GLN A 209 5.63 32.26 -17.61
N ASN A 210 4.74 32.58 -16.67
CA ASN A 210 4.21 33.94 -16.50
C ASN A 210 4.91 34.60 -15.29
N PRO A 211 5.77 35.61 -15.46
CA PRO A 211 6.40 36.29 -14.31
C PRO A 211 5.36 36.93 -13.38
N LEU A 212 4.27 37.46 -13.96
CA LEU A 212 3.12 38.01 -13.24
C LEU A 212 2.44 37.00 -12.29
N LEU A 213 2.56 35.70 -12.56
CA LEU A 213 2.05 34.64 -11.66
C LEU A 213 2.97 34.49 -10.44
N VAL A 214 4.29 34.54 -10.63
CA VAL A 214 5.27 34.55 -9.53
C VAL A 214 5.09 35.80 -8.67
N ASP A 215 4.94 36.96 -9.29
CA ASP A 215 4.71 38.23 -8.61
C ASP A 215 3.43 38.23 -7.77
N THR A 216 2.30 37.76 -8.32
CA THR A 216 1.03 37.72 -7.58
C THR A 216 1.02 36.69 -6.44
N ILE A 217 1.75 35.58 -6.57
CA ILE A 217 1.97 34.63 -5.46
C ILE A 217 2.92 35.23 -4.40
N SER A 218 3.95 35.98 -4.82
CA SER A 218 4.87 36.70 -3.93
C SER A 218 4.14 37.78 -3.09
N VAL A 219 3.20 38.52 -3.68
CA VAL A 219 2.30 39.42 -2.94
C VAL A 219 1.46 38.64 -1.94
N LEU A 220 0.77 37.57 -2.36
CA LEU A 220 -0.09 36.79 -1.47
C LEU A 220 0.69 36.16 -0.30
N SER A 221 1.91 35.67 -0.56
CA SER A 221 2.85 35.22 0.48
C SER A 221 3.19 36.34 1.45
N SER A 222 3.48 37.55 0.94
CA SER A 222 3.80 38.74 1.75
C SER A 222 2.61 39.23 2.59
N VAL A 223 1.37 39.10 2.10
CA VAL A 223 0.14 39.47 2.83
C VAL A 223 -0.17 38.47 3.96
N LEU A 224 0.05 37.17 3.73
CA LEU A 224 -0.22 36.12 4.71
C LEU A 224 0.93 35.90 5.72
N ALA A 225 2.15 36.31 5.40
CA ALA A 225 3.33 36.07 6.25
C ALA A 225 3.19 36.68 7.66
N GLY A 226 3.61 35.91 8.67
CA GLY A 226 3.56 36.30 10.09
C GLY A 226 2.37 35.70 10.84
N THR A 227 2.07 36.29 12.02
CA THR A 227 1.11 35.76 13.00
C THR A 227 -0.06 36.71 13.30
N GLN A 228 -0.23 37.76 12.50
CA GLN A 228 -1.13 38.88 12.79
C GLN A 228 -2.26 39.07 11.77
N ILE A 229 -2.38 38.21 10.75
CA ILE A 229 -3.48 38.36 9.79
C ILE A 229 -4.82 37.93 10.42
N LEU A 230 -4.80 36.88 11.25
CA LEU A 230 -6.02 36.38 11.90
C LEU A 230 -6.50 37.31 13.04
N SER A 231 -5.59 37.98 13.75
CA SER A 231 -5.94 38.99 14.77
C SER A 231 -6.56 40.24 14.13
N ARG A 232 -6.01 40.71 13.00
CA ARG A 232 -6.61 41.81 12.21
C ARG A 232 -7.99 41.44 11.68
N LEU A 233 -8.12 40.33 10.97
CA LEU A 233 -9.42 39.90 10.41
C LEU A 233 -10.49 39.67 11.50
N LEU A 234 -10.09 39.20 12.69
CA LEU A 234 -11.01 39.07 13.83
C LEU A 234 -11.39 40.43 14.42
N HIS A 235 -10.44 41.37 14.51
CA HIS A 235 -10.72 42.75 14.93
C HIS A 235 -11.69 43.43 13.97
N ASP A 236 -11.40 43.40 12.66
CA ASP A 236 -12.23 43.97 11.59
C ASP A 236 -13.67 43.39 11.63
N ALA A 237 -13.81 42.08 11.84
CA ALA A 237 -15.10 41.43 11.96
C ALA A 237 -15.92 41.93 13.17
N MET A 238 -15.26 42.40 14.23
CA MET A 238 -15.91 42.88 15.46
C MET A 238 -16.15 44.40 15.45
N THR A 239 -15.27 45.19 14.81
CA THR A 239 -15.35 46.67 14.80
C THR A 239 -16.04 47.25 13.57
N LEU A 240 -15.81 46.69 12.37
CA LEU A 240 -16.36 47.22 11.11
C LEU A 240 -17.75 46.68 10.76
N LEU A 241 -18.16 45.55 11.35
CA LEU A 241 -19.42 44.86 11.04
C LEU A 241 -20.34 44.82 12.27
N SER A 242 -21.34 45.70 12.30
CA SER A 242 -22.35 45.79 13.37
C SER A 242 -23.43 44.70 13.28
N ALA A 243 -23.84 44.30 12.07
CA ALA A 243 -24.90 43.31 11.86
C ALA A 243 -24.36 41.87 11.97
N GLU A 244 -24.93 41.06 12.87
CA GLU A 244 -24.43 39.71 13.13
C GLU A 244 -24.48 38.79 11.88
N ALA A 245 -25.50 38.93 11.03
CA ALA A 245 -25.60 38.18 9.78
C ALA A 245 -24.43 38.49 8.81
N GLN A 246 -24.02 39.76 8.70
CA GLN A 246 -22.88 40.18 7.90
C GLN A 246 -21.56 39.68 8.51
N ARG A 247 -21.40 39.80 9.83
CA ARG A 247 -20.25 39.26 10.57
C ARG A 247 -20.09 37.75 10.37
N ARG A 248 -21.18 36.99 10.44
CA ARG A 248 -21.19 35.53 10.17
C ARG A 248 -20.79 35.23 8.72
N ALA A 249 -21.33 35.95 7.73
CA ALA A 249 -21.00 35.75 6.31
C ALA A 249 -19.51 36.04 6.02
N PHE A 250 -19.02 37.21 6.46
CA PHE A 250 -17.61 37.60 6.37
C PHE A 250 -16.67 36.57 7.01
N TRP A 251 -17.00 36.09 8.21
CA TRP A 251 -16.16 35.12 8.90
C TRP A 251 -16.19 33.73 8.24
N GLN A 252 -17.33 33.31 7.68
CA GLN A 252 -17.36 32.09 6.87
C GLN A 252 -16.49 32.22 5.61
N GLU A 253 -16.42 33.39 4.98
CA GLU A 253 -15.48 33.61 3.88
C GLU A 253 -14.02 33.48 4.34
N VAL A 254 -13.61 34.15 5.43
CA VAL A 254 -12.29 34.00 6.08
C VAL A 254 -11.98 32.53 6.37
N VAL A 255 -12.90 31.82 7.01
CA VAL A 255 -12.79 30.39 7.32
C VAL A 255 -12.59 29.56 6.05
N THR A 256 -13.32 29.83 4.96
CA THR A 256 -13.13 29.07 3.71
C THR A 256 -11.82 29.40 2.98
N LEU A 257 -11.35 30.65 3.02
CA LEU A 257 -10.11 31.07 2.36
C LEU A 257 -8.88 30.48 3.05
N LEU A 258 -8.79 30.64 4.37
CA LEU A 258 -7.62 30.24 5.17
C LEU A 258 -7.72 28.77 5.61
N ALA A 259 -8.76 28.40 6.35
CA ALA A 259 -8.88 27.09 6.98
C ALA A 259 -9.58 26.04 6.09
N GLY A 260 -10.41 26.46 5.15
CA GLY A 260 -11.17 25.61 4.23
C GLY A 260 -10.44 25.27 2.93
N SER A 261 -9.11 25.14 3.00
CA SER A 261 -8.16 24.77 1.95
C SER A 261 -8.19 25.54 0.61
N LYS A 262 -9.02 26.57 0.39
CA LYS A 262 -9.07 27.30 -0.89
C LYS A 262 -7.70 27.84 -1.34
N ILE A 263 -6.92 28.45 -0.44
CA ILE A 263 -5.57 28.95 -0.77
C ILE A 263 -4.59 27.78 -0.89
N LEU A 264 -4.55 26.86 0.08
CA LEU A 264 -3.62 25.73 0.07
C LEU A 264 -3.77 24.85 -1.18
N SER A 265 -5.00 24.42 -1.51
CA SER A 265 -5.29 23.52 -2.63
C SER A 265 -4.89 24.11 -3.99
N THR A 266 -5.16 25.39 -4.21
CA THR A 266 -4.85 26.07 -5.47
C THR A 266 -3.35 26.29 -5.65
N MET A 267 -2.64 26.66 -4.58
CA MET A 267 -1.18 26.78 -4.59
C MET A 267 -0.51 25.42 -4.78
N SER A 268 -1.02 24.36 -4.13
CA SER A 268 -0.53 23.00 -4.37
C SER A 268 -0.81 22.49 -5.79
N GLN A 269 -1.95 22.86 -6.39
CA GLN A 269 -2.27 22.52 -7.77
C GLN A 269 -1.30 23.20 -8.75
N ILE A 270 -1.03 24.50 -8.55
CA ILE A 270 -0.11 25.28 -9.39
C ILE A 270 1.32 24.76 -9.26
N PHE A 271 1.82 24.48 -8.06
CA PHE A 271 3.16 23.91 -7.88
C PHE A 271 3.28 22.46 -8.35
N ALA A 272 2.16 21.73 -8.49
CA ALA A 272 2.14 20.39 -9.09
C ALA A 272 2.16 20.43 -10.63
N THR A 273 1.49 21.40 -11.26
CA THR A 273 1.49 21.56 -12.73
C THR A 273 2.68 22.39 -13.25
N GLN A 274 3.29 23.21 -12.41
CA GLN A 274 4.40 24.10 -12.74
C GLN A 274 5.52 23.94 -11.70
N GLN A 275 6.24 22.83 -11.77
CA GLN A 275 7.26 22.45 -10.78
C GLN A 275 8.42 23.47 -10.73
N ASP A 276 8.86 23.94 -11.89
CA ASP A 276 9.96 24.91 -12.06
C ASP A 276 9.45 26.29 -12.47
N LEU A 277 8.76 26.96 -11.53
CA LEU A 277 8.60 28.41 -11.56
C LEU A 277 9.95 29.07 -11.21
N GLU A 278 10.74 29.36 -12.24
CA GLU A 278 12.00 30.12 -12.11
C GLU A 278 11.74 31.53 -11.54
N GLY A 279 12.72 32.06 -10.81
CA GLY A 279 12.60 33.33 -10.08
C GLY A 279 11.88 33.25 -8.73
N MET A 280 11.03 32.25 -8.48
CA MET A 280 10.26 32.14 -7.23
C MET A 280 11.16 31.87 -6.00
N LEU A 281 11.02 32.66 -4.93
CA LEU A 281 11.85 32.50 -3.74
C LEU A 281 11.47 31.23 -2.95
N PRO A 282 12.44 30.47 -2.39
CA PRO A 282 12.15 29.33 -1.50
C PRO A 282 11.30 29.69 -0.27
N ALA A 283 11.32 30.97 0.12
CA ALA A 283 10.51 31.54 1.19
C ALA A 283 9.02 31.74 0.84
N GLU A 284 8.60 31.45 -0.40
CA GLU A 284 7.23 31.64 -0.90
C GLU A 284 6.54 30.31 -1.24
N LYS A 285 7.32 29.23 -1.46
CA LYS A 285 6.80 27.87 -1.71
C LYS A 285 6.03 27.25 -0.52
N TRP A 286 5.89 27.95 0.60
CA TRP A 286 5.17 27.46 1.80
C TRP A 286 3.64 27.44 1.65
N LEU A 287 3.05 28.22 0.73
CA LEU A 287 1.60 28.30 0.60
C LEU A 287 0.95 27.02 0.05
N GLY A 288 1.71 26.22 -0.71
CA GLY A 288 1.31 24.90 -1.22
C GLY A 288 1.85 23.73 -0.38
N ASP A 289 2.76 24.00 0.56
CA ASP A 289 3.28 23.00 1.51
C ASP A 289 2.33 22.91 2.71
N GLY A 290 1.48 21.89 2.72
CA GLY A 290 0.47 21.71 3.76
C GLY A 290 1.03 21.55 5.18
N LEU A 291 2.26 21.07 5.35
CA LEU A 291 2.91 20.98 6.67
C LEU A 291 3.34 22.37 7.16
N LYS A 292 3.92 23.20 6.29
CA LYS A 292 4.28 24.59 6.62
C LYS A 292 3.03 25.46 6.81
N TYR A 293 2.03 25.32 5.95
CA TYR A 293 0.76 26.05 6.03
C TYR A 293 0.00 25.72 7.33
N SER A 294 -0.04 24.45 7.74
CA SER A 294 -0.73 24.03 8.97
C SER A 294 -0.02 24.50 10.24
N LYS A 295 1.31 24.62 10.23
CA LYS A 295 2.06 25.31 11.30
C LYS A 295 1.83 26.82 11.32
N TRP A 296 1.74 27.45 10.15
CA TRP A 296 1.45 28.88 10.04
C TRP A 296 0.06 29.24 10.59
N ILE A 297 -0.99 28.47 10.26
CA ILE A 297 -2.33 28.72 10.78
C ILE A 297 -2.43 28.43 12.28
N ALA A 298 -1.73 27.40 12.79
CA ALA A 298 -1.60 27.15 14.22
C ALA A 298 -0.97 28.34 14.98
N LYS A 299 0.11 28.93 14.44
CA LYS A 299 0.76 30.13 15.01
C LYS A 299 -0.12 31.38 14.98
N ASN A 300 -1.00 31.51 13.98
CA ASN A 300 -1.98 32.59 13.95
C ASN A 300 -3.08 32.33 15.00
N ILE A 301 -3.60 31.11 15.12
CA ILE A 301 -4.60 30.75 16.13
C ILE A 301 -4.06 30.98 17.55
N SER A 302 -2.83 30.56 17.86
CA SER A 302 -2.24 30.79 19.19
C SER A 302 -1.89 32.26 19.44
N ALA A 303 -1.41 33.02 18.45
CA ALA A 303 -1.17 34.46 18.61
C ALA A 303 -2.47 35.25 18.89
N VAL A 304 -3.59 34.88 18.26
CA VAL A 304 -4.90 35.44 18.61
C VAL A 304 -5.29 35.00 20.02
N ALA A 305 -5.17 33.71 20.35
CA ALA A 305 -5.58 33.21 21.66
C ALA A 305 -4.81 33.84 22.84
N VAL A 306 -3.52 34.14 22.65
CA VAL A 306 -2.68 34.88 23.62
C VAL A 306 -3.15 36.33 23.80
N THR A 307 -3.64 36.97 22.73
CA THR A 307 -3.97 38.41 22.74
C THR A 307 -5.43 38.71 23.12
N THR A 308 -6.38 37.83 22.78
CA THR A 308 -7.82 38.10 23.02
C THR A 308 -8.39 37.41 24.27
N LEU A 309 -7.91 36.22 24.67
CA LEU A 309 -8.46 35.50 25.82
C LEU A 309 -8.11 36.05 27.24
N PRO A 310 -7.28 37.10 27.43
CA PRO A 310 -7.34 37.90 28.66
C PRO A 310 -8.67 38.67 28.84
N THR A 311 -9.44 38.86 27.76
CA THR A 311 -10.76 39.50 27.76
C THR A 311 -11.87 38.51 27.39
N THR A 312 -12.86 38.36 28.26
CA THR A 312 -13.80 37.23 28.26
C THR A 312 -14.93 37.31 27.21
N ASP A 313 -14.63 37.66 25.95
CA ASP A 313 -15.63 37.71 24.88
C ASP A 313 -15.95 36.29 24.32
N PRO A 314 -17.17 35.77 24.54
CA PRO A 314 -17.56 34.47 24.03
C PRO A 314 -17.80 34.46 22.51
N GLN A 315 -18.00 35.61 21.87
CA GLN A 315 -18.14 35.69 20.40
C GLN A 315 -16.79 35.48 19.71
N GLN A 316 -15.76 36.23 20.11
CA GLN A 316 -14.41 36.07 19.56
C GLN A 316 -13.88 34.64 19.72
N THR A 317 -14.10 34.03 20.89
CA THR A 317 -13.72 32.63 21.15
C THR A 317 -14.43 31.65 20.20
N LYS A 318 -15.73 31.84 19.93
CA LYS A 318 -16.50 31.02 18.97
C LYS A 318 -16.07 31.23 17.52
N LEU A 319 -15.69 32.45 17.13
CA LEU A 319 -15.18 32.72 15.79
C LEU A 319 -13.80 32.05 15.59
N LEU A 320 -12.91 32.17 16.57
CA LEU A 320 -11.59 31.53 16.55
C LEU A 320 -11.70 29.99 16.52
N SER A 321 -12.63 29.37 17.25
CA SER A 321 -12.80 27.92 17.23
C SER A 321 -13.45 27.37 15.96
N GLN A 322 -14.20 28.17 15.19
CA GLN A 322 -14.60 27.81 13.82
C GLN A 322 -13.39 27.69 12.89
N VAL A 323 -12.40 28.58 13.01
CA VAL A 323 -11.13 28.51 12.25
C VAL A 323 -10.35 27.28 12.68
N LEU A 324 -10.19 27.03 13.99
CA LEU A 324 -9.52 25.84 14.52
C LEU A 324 -10.19 24.55 14.03
N LYS A 325 -11.52 24.43 14.16
CA LYS A 325 -12.27 23.26 13.69
C LYS A 325 -12.10 23.02 12.19
N ARG A 326 -12.13 24.07 11.37
CA ARG A 326 -11.96 23.91 9.91
C ARG A 326 -10.50 23.58 9.56
N ALA A 327 -9.53 24.15 10.27
CA ALA A 327 -8.11 23.87 10.06
C ALA A 327 -7.74 22.43 10.50
N LEU A 328 -8.43 21.88 11.51
CA LEU A 328 -8.41 20.45 11.86
C LEU A 328 -9.03 19.53 10.79
N SER A 329 -9.58 20.07 9.69
CA SER A 329 -10.02 19.30 8.51
C SER A 329 -9.10 19.46 7.28
N LEU A 330 -7.89 20.02 7.46
CA LEU A 330 -6.88 20.17 6.38
C LEU A 330 -6.05 18.90 6.10
N GLY A 331 -6.23 17.81 6.86
CA GLY A 331 -5.49 16.55 6.70
C GLY A 331 -4.14 16.48 7.43
N TYR A 332 -3.58 17.61 7.90
CA TYR A 332 -2.28 17.70 8.55
C TYR A 332 -2.37 17.82 10.08
N HIS A 333 -3.32 17.11 10.69
CA HIS A 333 -3.84 17.38 12.03
C HIS A 333 -2.73 17.40 13.11
N ASP A 334 -1.84 16.41 13.08
CA ASP A 334 -0.74 16.29 14.03
C ASP A 334 0.18 17.52 14.04
N THR A 335 0.50 18.09 12.88
CA THR A 335 1.37 19.27 12.81
C THR A 335 0.72 20.54 13.36
N LEU A 336 -0.59 20.69 13.15
CA LEU A 336 -1.37 21.80 13.66
C LEU A 336 -1.50 21.70 15.18
N ILE A 337 -1.91 20.54 15.69
CA ILE A 337 -2.09 20.28 17.12
C ILE A 337 -0.75 20.43 17.86
N THR A 338 0.33 19.88 17.28
CA THR A 338 1.70 20.03 17.81
C THR A 338 2.08 21.48 17.97
N GLU A 339 2.01 22.27 16.90
CA GLU A 339 2.44 23.68 16.93
C GLU A 339 1.53 24.54 17.83
N LEU A 340 0.24 24.19 17.94
CA LEU A 340 -0.73 24.83 18.83
C LEU A 340 -0.37 24.61 20.31
N TYR A 341 -0.16 23.36 20.75
CA TYR A 341 0.17 23.10 22.16
C TYR A 341 1.60 23.53 22.51
N THR A 342 2.58 23.43 21.59
CA THR A 342 3.94 23.93 21.86
C THR A 342 3.95 25.45 22.03
N SER A 343 3.13 26.20 21.26
CA SER A 343 3.09 27.66 21.37
C SER A 343 2.26 28.19 22.54
N LEU A 344 1.28 27.42 23.04
CA LEU A 344 0.46 27.80 24.20
C LEU A 344 0.98 27.26 25.55
N LEU A 345 1.48 26.02 25.60
CA LEU A 345 1.79 25.31 26.86
C LEU A 345 3.29 25.13 27.12
N LEU A 346 4.11 24.96 26.07
CA LEU A 346 5.59 24.84 26.19
C LEU A 346 6.33 26.17 25.91
N GLY A 347 5.63 27.30 26.02
CA GLY A 347 6.23 28.63 25.99
C GLY A 347 6.85 29.04 27.33
N LYS A 348 7.27 30.31 27.45
CA LYS A 348 7.84 30.88 28.70
C LYS A 348 6.89 30.84 29.92
N ARG A 349 5.59 30.59 29.69
CA ARG A 349 4.54 30.35 30.67
C ARG A 349 3.50 29.44 30.02
N ALA A 350 2.97 28.46 30.75
CA ALA A 350 1.90 27.59 30.24
C ALA A 350 0.53 28.30 30.32
N LEU A 351 -0.06 28.58 29.15
CA LEU A 351 -1.33 29.30 29.02
C LEU A 351 -2.50 28.32 28.94
N TRP A 352 -2.87 27.77 30.11
CA TRP A 352 -3.96 26.82 30.26
C TRP A 352 -5.33 27.38 29.88
N THR A 353 -5.73 28.54 30.41
CA THR A 353 -7.07 29.10 30.18
C THR A 353 -7.40 29.32 28.69
N PRO A 354 -6.48 29.85 27.85
CA PRO A 354 -6.70 29.89 26.41
C PRO A 354 -6.86 28.51 25.75
N MET A 355 -6.05 27.52 26.15
CA MET A 355 -6.12 26.15 25.63
C MET A 355 -7.46 25.48 25.99
N HIS A 356 -7.89 25.58 27.25
CA HIS A 356 -9.17 25.04 27.72
C HIS A 356 -10.36 25.65 26.98
N ASN A 357 -10.37 26.97 26.78
CA ASN A 357 -11.46 27.67 26.08
C ASN A 357 -11.52 27.32 24.59
N LEU A 358 -10.37 27.13 23.92
CA LEU A 358 -10.32 26.60 22.56
C LEU A 358 -10.92 25.18 22.48
N ILE A 359 -10.40 24.24 23.30
CA ILE A 359 -10.86 22.84 23.31
C ILE A 359 -12.36 22.73 23.63
N LYS A 360 -12.82 23.41 24.69
CA LYS A 360 -14.19 23.31 25.21
C LYS A 360 -15.28 23.73 24.21
N THR A 361 -14.93 24.54 23.19
CA THR A 361 -15.89 24.97 22.15
C THR A 361 -15.93 24.04 20.93
N LEU A 362 -15.09 23.01 20.88
CA LEU A 362 -15.09 21.99 19.82
C LEU A 362 -16.02 20.80 20.14
N PRO A 363 -16.52 20.07 19.13
CA PRO A 363 -17.17 18.77 19.30
C PRO A 363 -16.39 17.77 20.16
N SER A 364 -17.10 16.86 20.83
CA SER A 364 -16.50 15.83 21.71
C SER A 364 -15.51 14.91 21.00
N TYR A 365 -15.72 14.61 19.70
CA TYR A 365 -14.77 13.88 18.86
C TYR A 365 -13.47 14.67 18.66
N ASP A 366 -13.57 15.93 18.25
CA ASP A 366 -12.42 16.81 18.01
C ASP A 366 -11.61 17.02 19.32
N GLN A 367 -12.27 17.14 20.47
CA GLN A 367 -11.60 17.24 21.79
C GLN A 367 -10.77 15.99 22.11
N LYS A 368 -11.31 14.79 21.86
CA LYS A 368 -10.62 13.50 22.07
C LYS A 368 -9.44 13.34 21.11
N ALA A 369 -9.64 13.62 19.83
CA ALA A 369 -8.58 13.56 18.81
C ALA A 369 -7.41 14.52 19.13
N ILE A 370 -7.68 15.72 19.64
CA ILE A 370 -6.65 16.64 20.12
C ILE A 370 -5.88 16.04 21.30
N PHE A 371 -6.58 15.49 22.30
CA PHE A 371 -5.95 14.85 23.46
C PHE A 371 -5.06 13.67 23.04
N ASP A 372 -5.57 12.74 22.22
CA ASP A 372 -4.85 11.56 21.76
C ASP A 372 -3.63 11.91 20.88
N THR A 373 -3.70 12.96 20.05
CA THR A 373 -2.53 13.45 19.29
C THR A 373 -1.51 14.17 20.20
N ILE A 374 -1.93 14.96 21.19
CA ILE A 374 -0.99 15.55 22.16
C ILE A 374 -0.28 14.45 22.95
N LEU A 375 -1.03 13.45 23.46
CA LEU A 375 -0.45 12.33 24.22
C LEU A 375 0.58 11.55 23.39
N ARG A 376 0.29 11.27 22.11
CA ARG A 376 1.21 10.62 21.17
C ARG A 376 2.48 11.44 20.88
N ASP A 377 2.37 12.75 20.74
CA ASP A 377 3.52 13.62 20.47
C ASP A 377 4.38 13.86 21.73
N LEU A 378 3.77 13.94 22.92
CA LEU A 378 4.49 13.94 24.20
C LEU A 378 5.26 12.63 24.39
N ALA A 379 4.61 11.49 24.14
CA ALA A 379 5.22 10.14 24.20
C ALA A 379 6.29 9.90 23.11
N ARG A 380 6.36 10.77 22.09
CA ARG A 380 7.41 10.79 21.05
C ARG A 380 8.59 11.70 21.41
N LYS A 381 8.35 12.79 22.14
CA LYS A 381 9.35 13.84 22.42
C LYS A 381 10.06 13.67 23.76
N PHE A 382 9.35 13.22 24.79
CA PHE A 382 9.82 13.25 26.18
C PHE A 382 9.94 11.87 26.82
N LEU A 383 9.29 10.87 26.24
CA LEU A 383 9.41 9.47 26.61
C LEU A 383 10.10 8.73 25.46
N GLN A 384 10.93 7.72 25.77
CA GLN A 384 11.68 6.99 24.75
C GLN A 384 10.76 5.99 24.06
N THR A 385 10.31 6.31 22.83
CA THR A 385 9.42 5.44 22.05
C THR A 385 10.20 4.28 21.39
N GLY A 386 10.73 3.38 22.21
CA GLY A 386 11.24 2.07 21.82
C GLY A 386 10.27 0.97 22.25
N GLY A 387 10.23 -0.13 21.51
CA GLY A 387 9.44 -1.30 21.87
C GLY A 387 10.17 -2.22 22.85
N GLU A 388 9.37 -3.01 23.56
CA GLU A 388 9.75 -4.27 24.22
C GLU A 388 10.66 -4.21 25.47
N ALA A 389 10.51 -5.25 26.29
CA ALA A 389 10.99 -5.37 27.69
C ALA A 389 10.48 -4.32 28.69
N VAL A 390 10.14 -4.77 29.90
CA VAL A 390 10.19 -3.88 31.08
C VAL A 390 11.66 -3.61 31.36
N GLY A 391 12.04 -2.34 31.50
CA GLY A 391 13.42 -1.94 31.83
C GLY A 391 13.76 -2.19 33.30
N ASP A 392 15.05 -2.20 33.64
CA ASP A 392 15.48 -2.35 35.03
C ASP A 392 14.97 -1.23 35.93
N LYS A 393 14.81 -1.53 37.22
CA LYS A 393 14.28 -0.63 38.26
C LYS A 393 14.93 0.76 38.23
N GLU A 394 16.24 0.82 37.98
CA GLU A 394 16.96 2.08 37.80
C GLU A 394 16.53 2.89 36.57
N SER A 395 16.28 2.25 35.42
CA SER A 395 15.82 2.96 34.22
C SER A 395 14.40 3.52 34.41
N LEU A 396 13.52 2.77 35.09
CA LEU A 396 12.18 3.24 35.44
C LEU A 396 12.24 4.47 36.36
N MET A 397 13.22 4.52 37.27
CA MET A 397 13.48 5.68 38.14
C MET A 397 14.12 6.86 37.41
N ARG A 398 15.05 6.64 36.46
CA ARG A 398 15.67 7.71 35.66
C ARG A 398 14.64 8.50 34.84
N ASN A 399 13.59 7.84 34.35
CA ASN A 399 12.49 8.49 33.60
C ASN A 399 11.41 9.11 34.51
N ALA A 400 11.49 8.99 35.85
CA ALA A 400 10.41 9.39 36.74
C ALA A 400 10.05 10.90 36.67
N SER A 401 11.00 11.78 36.37
CA SER A 401 10.77 13.23 36.20
C SER A 401 10.12 13.59 34.85
N THR A 402 10.49 12.92 33.76
CA THR A 402 9.80 13.13 32.48
C THR A 402 8.39 12.54 32.51
N VAL A 403 8.21 11.42 33.22
CA VAL A 403 6.89 10.84 33.56
C VAL A 403 6.06 11.80 34.44
N SER A 404 6.64 12.46 35.45
CA SER A 404 5.90 13.43 36.29
C SER A 404 5.48 14.67 35.51
N GLY A 405 6.32 15.15 34.58
CA GLY A 405 6.00 16.26 33.67
C GLY A 405 4.94 15.92 32.62
N VAL A 406 4.98 14.72 32.04
CA VAL A 406 3.91 14.24 31.13
C VAL A 406 2.60 14.04 31.91
N ALA A 407 2.65 13.51 33.14
CA ALA A 407 1.48 13.40 34.01
C ALA A 407 0.88 14.78 34.36
N ALA A 408 1.73 15.79 34.57
CA ALA A 408 1.30 17.18 34.80
C ALA A 408 0.60 17.77 33.57
N MET A 409 1.14 17.52 32.38
CA MET A 409 0.51 17.93 31.11
C MET A 409 -0.85 17.24 30.89
N VAL A 410 -0.93 15.92 31.13
CA VAL A 410 -2.19 15.15 31.03
C VAL A 410 -3.24 15.67 32.03
N LYS A 411 -2.88 15.85 33.30
CA LYS A 411 -3.80 16.38 34.33
C LYS A 411 -4.24 17.81 34.04
N GLY A 412 -3.36 18.65 33.50
CA GLY A 412 -3.69 20.01 33.08
C GLY A 412 -4.67 20.02 31.90
N LEU A 413 -4.50 19.15 30.91
CA LEU A 413 -5.41 19.06 29.75
C LEU A 413 -6.81 18.58 30.12
N THR A 414 -6.95 17.67 31.09
CA THR A 414 -8.26 17.15 31.53
C THR A 414 -8.95 18.00 32.59
N GLN A 415 -8.22 18.94 33.22
CA GLN A 415 -8.77 19.84 34.23
C GLN A 415 -10.03 20.56 33.73
N ASN A 416 -11.10 20.51 34.53
CA ASN A 416 -12.42 21.06 34.22
C ASN A 416 -13.16 20.41 33.02
N SER A 417 -12.74 19.22 32.57
CA SER A 417 -13.39 18.49 31.46
C SER A 417 -13.66 17.02 31.79
N ALA A 418 -14.86 16.75 32.32
CA ALA A 418 -15.35 15.40 32.58
C ALA A 418 -15.32 14.49 31.33
N LEU A 419 -15.47 15.06 30.13
CA LEU A 419 -15.38 14.33 28.86
C LEU A 419 -13.97 13.76 28.60
N LEU A 420 -12.92 14.47 29.03
CA LEU A 420 -11.54 14.02 28.88
C LEU A 420 -11.11 13.14 30.07
N GLU A 421 -11.65 13.37 31.28
CA GLU A 421 -11.44 12.45 32.41
C GLU A 421 -12.00 11.04 32.13
N GLU A 422 -13.24 10.93 31.62
CA GLU A 422 -13.81 9.65 31.19
C GLU A 422 -13.08 9.10 29.94
N HIS A 423 -12.46 9.95 29.12
CA HIS A 423 -11.64 9.50 28.01
C HIS A 423 -10.32 8.85 28.47
N ILE A 424 -9.68 9.34 29.54
CA ILE A 424 -8.54 8.65 30.15
C ILE A 424 -8.95 7.25 30.66
N VAL A 425 -10.08 7.15 31.35
CA VAL A 425 -10.61 5.85 31.82
C VAL A 425 -10.90 4.92 30.63
N HIS A 426 -11.42 5.45 29.52
CA HIS A 426 -11.59 4.69 28.28
C HIS A 426 -10.24 4.25 27.67
N TRP A 427 -9.25 5.14 27.58
CA TRP A 427 -7.91 4.88 27.02
C TRP A 427 -7.20 3.74 27.77
N LEU A 428 -7.27 3.73 29.10
CA LEU A 428 -6.71 2.67 29.95
C LEU A 428 -7.48 1.34 29.88
N THR A 429 -8.73 1.33 29.39
CA THR A 429 -9.63 0.16 29.40
C THR A 429 -10.10 -0.27 28.02
N SER A 430 -9.43 0.16 26.96
CA SER A 430 -9.73 -0.23 25.57
C SER A 430 -8.62 -1.10 25.00
N THR A 431 -8.99 -2.16 24.27
CA THR A 431 -8.02 -3.02 23.55
C THR A 431 -7.65 -2.51 22.17
N SER A 432 -8.19 -1.36 21.76
CA SER A 432 -7.87 -0.71 20.49
C SER A 432 -6.35 -0.48 20.35
N GLY A 433 -5.72 -1.18 19.40
CA GLY A 433 -4.26 -1.26 19.26
C GLY A 433 -3.51 0.07 19.13
N GLU A 434 -4.21 1.15 18.73
CA GLU A 434 -3.69 2.52 18.73
C GLU A 434 -3.19 2.96 20.11
N TYR A 435 -3.82 2.52 21.20
CA TYR A 435 -3.42 2.84 22.58
C TYR A 435 -2.39 1.85 23.17
N ALA A 436 -2.28 0.65 22.60
CA ALA A 436 -1.26 -0.33 22.97
C ALA A 436 0.16 0.13 22.56
N GLY A 437 0.29 0.92 21.50
CA GLY A 437 1.58 1.37 20.96
C GLY A 437 2.33 2.46 21.74
N LEU A 438 1.75 3.12 22.76
CA LEU A 438 2.37 4.27 23.44
C LEU A 438 3.40 3.91 24.55
N GLY A 439 3.69 2.63 24.78
CA GLY A 439 4.71 2.20 25.75
C GLY A 439 4.32 2.32 27.24
N LEU A 440 5.19 1.80 28.11
CA LEU A 440 4.96 1.68 29.56
C LEU A 440 4.96 3.04 30.29
N ASP A 441 5.92 3.92 29.99
CA ASP A 441 6.06 5.21 30.69
C ASP A 441 4.87 6.15 30.43
N THR A 442 4.21 6.03 29.26
CA THR A 442 2.96 6.74 29.01
C THR A 442 1.83 6.22 29.90
N ARG A 443 1.74 4.90 30.13
CA ARG A 443 0.75 4.31 31.05
C ARG A 443 1.00 4.73 32.49
N ARG A 444 2.28 4.73 32.92
CA ARG A 444 2.71 5.29 34.21
C ARG A 444 2.24 6.73 34.40
N ALA A 445 2.55 7.62 33.45
CA ALA A 445 2.15 9.02 33.49
C ALA A 445 0.62 9.20 33.55
N VAL A 446 -0.13 8.45 32.73
CA VAL A 446 -1.59 8.53 32.67
C VAL A 446 -2.24 7.98 33.94
N ILE A 447 -1.81 6.81 34.45
CA ILE A 447 -2.33 6.21 35.69
C ILE A 447 -1.99 7.08 36.91
N ALA A 448 -0.83 7.73 36.95
CA ALA A 448 -0.46 8.66 38.01
C ALA A 448 -1.47 9.82 38.17
N THR A 449 -2.13 10.26 37.09
CA THR A 449 -3.20 11.28 37.18
C THR A 449 -4.47 10.78 37.87
N LEU A 450 -4.70 9.46 37.89
CA LEU A 450 -5.82 8.79 38.54
C LEU A 450 -5.45 8.15 39.89
N GLY A 451 -4.17 8.14 40.28
CA GLY A 451 -3.64 7.48 41.49
C GLY A 451 -4.22 7.94 42.84
N THR A 452 -5.07 8.98 42.85
CA THR A 452 -5.84 9.46 44.03
C THR A 452 -7.33 9.11 43.98
N SER A 453 -7.82 8.50 42.90
CA SER A 453 -9.26 8.32 42.62
C SER A 453 -9.67 6.84 42.71
N LYS A 454 -10.00 6.37 43.93
CA LYS A 454 -10.40 4.97 44.19
C LYS A 454 -11.40 4.45 43.15
N ASP A 455 -12.54 5.12 43.00
CA ASP A 455 -13.66 4.67 42.16
C ASP A 455 -13.27 4.52 40.68
N LYS A 456 -12.33 5.35 40.19
CA LYS A 456 -11.81 5.25 38.82
C LYS A 456 -10.86 4.06 38.68
N LEU A 457 -10.02 3.79 39.69
CA LEU A 457 -9.12 2.63 39.71
C LEU A 457 -9.89 1.30 39.85
N GLU A 458 -10.94 1.24 40.66
CA GLU A 458 -11.82 0.06 40.78
C GLU A 458 -12.49 -0.25 39.44
N ARG A 459 -13.08 0.75 38.75
CA ARG A 459 -13.64 0.60 37.39
C ARG A 459 -12.62 0.16 36.35
N ILE A 460 -11.39 0.69 36.41
CA ILE A 460 -10.31 0.30 35.47
C ILE A 460 -9.94 -1.17 35.68
N LEU A 461 -9.77 -1.61 36.93
CA LEU A 461 -9.44 -2.99 37.25
C LEU A 461 -10.55 -3.96 36.87
N GLU A 462 -11.81 -3.70 37.25
CA GLU A 462 -12.95 -4.57 36.89
C GLU A 462 -13.02 -4.81 35.37
N LYS A 463 -12.97 -3.73 34.58
CA LYS A 463 -13.07 -3.81 33.12
C LYS A 463 -11.81 -4.40 32.46
N THR A 464 -10.60 -4.09 32.93
CA THR A 464 -9.37 -4.67 32.36
C THR A 464 -9.23 -6.15 32.71
N ILE A 465 -9.62 -6.59 33.91
CA ILE A 465 -9.59 -8.01 34.31
C ILE A 465 -10.60 -8.83 33.50
N GLU A 466 -11.82 -8.33 33.30
CA GLU A 466 -12.82 -9.00 32.44
C GLU A 466 -12.31 -9.16 31.00
N THR A 467 -11.78 -8.07 30.43
CA THR A 467 -11.20 -8.01 29.08
C THR A 467 -10.00 -8.96 28.94
N PHE A 468 -9.03 -8.87 29.86
CA PHE A 468 -7.81 -9.68 29.86
C PHE A 468 -8.10 -11.17 30.05
N GLY A 469 -9.23 -11.51 30.69
CA GLY A 469 -9.73 -12.88 30.88
C GLY A 469 -10.64 -13.40 29.77
N ASN A 470 -10.98 -12.61 28.74
CA ASN A 470 -11.88 -13.04 27.67
C ASN A 470 -11.18 -13.99 26.69
N LYS A 471 -11.72 -15.21 26.53
CA LYS A 471 -11.14 -16.25 25.65
C LYS A 471 -10.99 -15.81 24.19
N VAL A 472 -11.92 -15.00 23.67
CA VAL A 472 -11.87 -14.51 22.28
C VAL A 472 -10.71 -13.54 22.09
N GLN A 473 -10.50 -12.66 23.07
CA GLN A 473 -9.43 -11.65 23.04
C GLN A 473 -8.06 -12.28 23.29
N ILE A 474 -7.97 -13.27 24.19
CA ILE A 474 -6.75 -14.08 24.40
C ILE A 474 -6.28 -14.74 23.08
N GLN A 475 -7.20 -15.11 22.19
CA GLN A 475 -6.92 -15.79 20.91
C GLN A 475 -6.69 -14.85 19.71
N HIS A 476 -7.10 -13.59 19.78
CA HIS A 476 -7.13 -12.68 18.62
C HIS A 476 -6.46 -11.31 18.85
N ASP A 477 -6.40 -10.81 20.08
CA ASP A 477 -5.73 -9.54 20.40
C ASP A 477 -4.20 -9.76 20.33
N ALA A 478 -3.47 -8.81 19.75
CA ALA A 478 -2.03 -8.93 19.55
C ALA A 478 -1.29 -8.98 20.90
N ILE A 479 -0.14 -9.69 20.97
CA ILE A 479 0.60 -9.89 22.24
C ILE A 479 0.89 -8.54 22.93
N LEU A 480 1.31 -7.52 22.18
CA LEU A 480 1.52 -6.15 22.68
C LEU A 480 0.27 -5.52 23.34
N GLN A 481 -0.94 -5.83 22.86
CA GLN A 481 -2.20 -5.40 23.47
C GLN A 481 -2.45 -6.14 24.79
N GLN A 482 -2.21 -7.46 24.81
CA GLN A 482 -2.34 -8.28 26.02
C GLN A 482 -1.33 -7.85 27.10
N GLU A 483 -0.09 -7.57 26.70
CA GLU A 483 0.97 -6.97 27.53
C GLU A 483 0.59 -5.60 28.05
N SER A 484 0.08 -4.70 27.19
CA SER A 484 -0.38 -3.38 27.62
C SER A 484 -1.49 -3.44 28.67
N THR A 485 -2.37 -4.45 28.57
CA THR A 485 -3.45 -4.68 29.54
C THR A 485 -2.90 -5.22 30.86
N ALA A 486 -1.94 -6.16 30.81
CA ALA A 486 -1.25 -6.66 32.00
C ALA A 486 -0.47 -5.54 32.74
N GLN A 487 0.21 -4.66 32.01
CA GLN A 487 0.89 -3.48 32.59
C GLN A 487 -0.11 -2.57 33.32
N THR A 488 -1.25 -2.25 32.70
CA THR A 488 -2.31 -1.44 33.33
C THR A 488 -2.87 -2.11 34.58
N ILE A 489 -3.11 -3.43 34.54
CA ILE A 489 -3.60 -4.20 35.70
C ILE A 489 -2.60 -4.14 36.86
N LEU A 490 -1.32 -4.42 36.60
CA LEU A 490 -0.26 -4.43 37.62
C LEU A 490 -0.06 -3.04 38.26
N LEU A 491 0.03 -1.99 37.44
CA LEU A 491 0.12 -0.61 37.91
C LEU A 491 -1.12 -0.22 38.73
N ALA A 492 -2.32 -0.46 38.22
CA ALA A 492 -3.56 -0.09 38.90
C ALA A 492 -3.77 -0.84 40.22
N PHE A 493 -3.40 -2.12 40.31
CA PHE A 493 -3.39 -2.87 41.57
C PHE A 493 -2.41 -2.27 42.58
N GLY A 494 -1.21 -1.89 42.15
CA GLY A 494 -0.24 -1.20 43.00
C GLY A 494 -0.78 0.10 43.59
N TYR A 495 -1.40 0.97 42.77
CA TYR A 495 -2.03 2.20 43.29
C TYR A 495 -3.22 1.91 44.21
N LEU A 496 -4.07 0.92 43.89
CA LEU A 496 -5.23 0.57 44.72
C LEU A 496 -4.82 -0.02 46.08
N GLU A 497 -3.78 -0.85 46.14
CA GLU A 497 -3.26 -1.46 47.38
C GLU A 497 -2.83 -0.41 48.41
N ARG A 498 -2.37 0.76 47.93
CA ARG A 498 -1.97 1.91 48.74
C ARG A 498 -3.14 2.81 49.16
N LEU A 499 -4.32 2.66 48.55
CA LEU A 499 -5.55 3.40 48.86
C LEU A 499 -6.54 2.59 49.70
N ASP A 500 -6.85 1.36 49.29
CA ASP A 500 -7.85 0.51 49.92
C ASP A 500 -7.55 -1.00 49.72
N LYS A 501 -6.97 -1.61 50.75
CA LYS A 501 -6.68 -3.06 50.80
C LYS A 501 -7.94 -3.93 50.91
N ILE A 502 -9.09 -3.38 51.29
CA ILE A 502 -10.37 -4.11 51.38
C ILE A 502 -10.96 -4.27 49.98
N THR A 503 -11.04 -3.19 49.18
CA THR A 503 -11.44 -3.29 47.76
C THR A 503 -10.45 -4.15 46.98
N LEU A 504 -9.13 -4.03 47.22
CA LEU A 504 -8.13 -4.91 46.59
C LEU A 504 -8.47 -6.40 46.79
N LYS A 505 -8.71 -6.80 48.05
CA LYS A 505 -9.02 -8.19 48.41
C LYS A 505 -10.36 -8.66 47.84
N LYS A 506 -11.37 -7.79 47.77
CA LYS A 506 -12.65 -8.04 47.09
C LYS A 506 -12.43 -8.37 45.60
N ILE A 507 -11.57 -7.62 44.91
CA ILE A 507 -11.29 -7.82 43.47
C ILE A 507 -10.50 -9.11 43.24
N SER A 508 -9.45 -9.39 44.02
CA SER A 508 -8.65 -10.62 43.84
C SER A 508 -9.43 -11.90 44.18
N SER A 509 -10.34 -11.86 45.17
CA SER A 509 -11.24 -12.97 45.46
C SER A 509 -12.44 -13.09 44.51
N SER A 510 -12.56 -12.21 43.50
CA SER A 510 -13.72 -12.20 42.60
C SER A 510 -13.71 -13.38 41.62
N GLY A 511 -14.90 -13.90 41.30
CA GLY A 511 -15.06 -14.93 40.28
C GLY A 511 -14.55 -14.48 38.89
N THR A 512 -14.58 -13.18 38.60
CA THR A 512 -14.02 -12.61 37.35
C THR A 512 -12.49 -12.70 37.32
N PHE A 513 -11.80 -12.41 38.43
CA PHE A 513 -10.35 -12.55 38.54
C PHE A 513 -9.91 -14.02 38.44
N ILE A 514 -10.56 -14.92 39.19
CA ILE A 514 -10.26 -16.36 39.14
C ILE A 514 -10.48 -16.90 37.71
N ARG A 515 -11.61 -16.55 37.07
CA ARG A 515 -11.92 -16.92 35.68
C ARG A 515 -10.90 -16.36 34.68
N MET A 516 -10.40 -15.15 34.90
CA MET A 516 -9.31 -14.56 34.09
C MET A 516 -8.05 -15.41 34.19
N VAL A 517 -7.61 -15.77 35.40
CA VAL A 517 -6.42 -16.60 35.60
C VAL A 517 -6.61 -17.99 34.97
N SER A 518 -7.74 -18.67 35.22
CA SER A 518 -8.01 -19.98 34.60
C SER A 518 -8.04 -19.92 33.06
N ASN A 519 -8.67 -18.90 32.47
CA ASN A 519 -8.70 -18.74 31.02
C ASN A 519 -7.31 -18.48 30.44
N ARG A 520 -6.50 -17.64 31.11
CA ARG A 520 -5.10 -17.37 30.76
C ARG A 520 -4.22 -18.61 30.85
N LEU A 521 -4.35 -19.40 31.92
CA LEU A 521 -3.62 -20.65 32.09
C LEU A 521 -3.95 -21.65 30.97
N SER A 522 -5.23 -21.72 30.58
CA SER A 522 -5.72 -22.56 29.47
C SER A 522 -5.33 -22.07 28.06
N ALA A 523 -4.59 -20.96 27.93
CA ALA A 523 -4.18 -20.45 26.63
C ALA A 523 -3.15 -21.37 25.95
N SER A 524 -3.24 -21.50 24.63
CA SER A 524 -2.28 -22.23 23.79
C SER A 524 -0.97 -21.45 23.55
N VAL A 525 -1.00 -20.12 23.65
CA VAL A 525 0.15 -19.23 23.45
C VAL A 525 0.95 -19.10 24.76
N PRO A 526 2.24 -19.52 24.82
CA PRO A 526 3.03 -19.47 26.06
C PRO A 526 3.10 -18.08 26.69
N ARG A 527 3.37 -17.03 25.89
CA ARG A 527 3.41 -15.64 26.38
C ARG A 527 2.08 -15.19 27.01
N ALA A 528 0.94 -15.61 26.47
CA ALA A 528 -0.38 -15.29 27.02
C ALA A 528 -0.66 -16.00 28.35
N ARG A 529 -0.12 -17.22 28.52
CA ARG A 529 -0.10 -17.98 29.79
C ARG A 529 0.80 -17.31 30.82
N LEU A 530 2.03 -16.99 30.45
CA LEU A 530 3.03 -16.34 31.32
C LEU A 530 2.51 -15.01 31.88
N LEU A 531 1.91 -14.15 31.06
CA LEU A 531 1.28 -12.90 31.54
C LEU A 531 0.15 -13.15 32.55
N GLY A 532 -0.60 -14.25 32.42
CA GLY A 532 -1.60 -14.67 33.41
C GLY A 532 -0.98 -15.17 34.71
N MET A 533 0.09 -15.97 34.62
CA MET A 533 0.84 -16.44 35.78
C MET A 533 1.46 -15.26 36.54
N ILE A 534 2.13 -14.34 35.83
CA ILE A 534 2.70 -13.11 36.39
C ILE A 534 1.62 -12.31 37.15
N VAL A 535 0.47 -12.01 36.53
CA VAL A 535 -0.61 -11.24 37.19
C VAL A 535 -1.15 -11.98 38.42
N ALA A 536 -1.30 -13.31 38.38
CA ALA A 536 -1.75 -14.09 39.53
C ALA A 536 -0.74 -14.06 40.70
N VAL A 537 0.55 -14.31 40.43
CA VAL A 537 1.64 -14.24 41.43
C VAL A 537 1.75 -12.84 42.00
N ALA A 538 1.70 -11.80 41.17
CA ALA A 538 1.82 -10.40 41.56
C ALA A 538 0.72 -9.96 42.54
N VAL A 539 -0.54 -10.35 42.27
CA VAL A 539 -1.68 -10.04 43.14
C VAL A 539 -1.66 -10.89 44.42
N SER A 540 -1.24 -12.16 44.34
CA SER A 540 -1.08 -13.01 45.53
C SER A 540 -0.02 -12.44 46.49
N ARG A 541 1.12 -11.95 45.96
CA ARG A 541 2.16 -11.21 46.74
C ARG A 541 1.64 -9.98 47.49
N LEU A 542 0.50 -9.39 47.08
CA LEU A 542 -0.12 -8.25 47.76
C LEU A 542 -1.20 -8.62 48.79
N VAL A 543 -1.89 -9.75 48.61
CA VAL A 543 -3.14 -10.06 49.35
C VAL A 543 -2.98 -11.24 50.31
N ASP A 544 -2.10 -12.19 49.97
CA ASP A 544 -1.86 -13.40 50.76
C ASP A 544 -0.72 -13.20 51.77
N LYS A 545 -0.59 -14.16 52.70
CA LYS A 545 0.56 -14.23 53.60
C LYS A 545 1.80 -14.73 52.83
N PRO A 546 3.04 -14.36 53.24
CA PRO A 546 4.26 -14.85 52.57
C PRO A 546 4.27 -16.39 52.41
N ASP A 547 3.90 -17.12 53.47
CA ASP A 547 3.80 -18.58 53.51
C ASP A 547 2.67 -19.17 52.62
N LYS A 548 1.92 -18.33 51.89
CA LYS A 548 0.76 -18.68 51.06
C LYS A 548 0.75 -17.98 49.70
N VAL A 549 1.83 -17.32 49.30
CA VAL A 549 1.94 -16.70 47.97
C VAL A 549 1.90 -17.79 46.90
N MET A 550 1.07 -17.59 45.88
CA MET A 550 0.97 -18.49 44.73
C MET A 550 2.30 -18.58 43.98
N ASN A 551 2.81 -19.80 43.77
CA ASN A 551 3.94 -20.10 42.91
C ASN A 551 3.55 -21.23 41.94
N PHE A 552 3.97 -21.14 40.68
CA PHE A 552 3.72 -22.16 39.65
C PHE A 552 4.93 -23.07 39.39
N GLY A 553 6.11 -22.77 39.93
CA GLY A 553 7.29 -23.64 39.84
C GLY A 553 7.81 -23.85 38.40
N VAL A 554 7.82 -22.79 37.59
CA VAL A 554 8.30 -22.82 36.20
C VAL A 554 9.41 -21.80 35.99
N GLU A 555 10.47 -22.21 35.30
CA GLU A 555 11.68 -21.42 35.01
C GLU A 555 11.36 -20.06 34.37
N GLU A 556 10.31 -19.99 33.54
CA GLU A 556 9.81 -18.75 32.93
C GLU A 556 9.52 -17.63 33.96
N LEU A 557 9.03 -17.97 35.16
CA LEU A 557 8.72 -17.03 36.24
C LEU A 557 9.95 -16.65 37.08
N GLU A 558 11.01 -17.46 37.06
CA GLU A 558 12.26 -17.19 37.78
C GLU A 558 13.17 -16.28 36.96
N SER A 559 12.91 -16.14 35.66
CA SER A 559 13.58 -15.22 34.74
C SER A 559 13.67 -13.77 35.24
N VAL A 560 14.72 -13.07 34.80
CA VAL A 560 14.93 -11.64 35.06
C VAL A 560 13.76 -10.80 34.52
N GLU A 561 13.19 -11.17 33.37
CA GLU A 561 12.05 -10.44 32.81
C GLU A 561 10.82 -10.53 33.71
N ALA A 562 10.44 -11.75 34.13
CA ALA A 562 9.29 -11.96 35.03
C ALA A 562 9.44 -11.14 36.33
N HIS A 563 10.65 -11.09 36.90
CA HIS A 563 10.93 -10.24 38.07
C HIS A 563 10.66 -8.75 37.81
N ARG A 564 11.09 -8.20 36.67
CA ARG A 564 10.79 -6.80 36.30
C ARG A 564 9.30 -6.53 36.11
N TRP A 565 8.55 -7.49 35.56
CA TRP A 565 7.08 -7.40 35.45
C TRP A 565 6.40 -7.38 36.82
N LEU A 566 6.83 -8.24 37.76
CA LEU A 566 6.30 -8.30 39.13
C LEU A 566 6.59 -6.99 39.90
N ASP A 567 7.73 -6.35 39.64
CA ASP A 567 8.15 -5.08 40.25
C ASP A 567 7.25 -3.88 39.86
N LEU A 568 6.45 -3.97 38.78
CA LEU A 568 5.55 -2.89 38.32
C LEU A 568 4.53 -2.44 39.38
N ILE A 569 4.12 -3.35 40.28
CA ILE A 569 3.24 -3.04 41.41
C ILE A 569 3.84 -2.00 42.36
N HIS A 570 5.17 -2.03 42.53
CA HIS A 570 5.89 -1.16 43.45
C HIS A 570 6.21 0.24 42.87
N VAL A 571 5.93 0.46 41.58
CA VAL A 571 6.10 1.76 40.90
C VAL A 571 5.15 2.81 41.50
N GLN A 572 5.69 4.00 41.78
CA GLN A 572 4.99 5.12 42.42
C GLN A 572 5.39 6.44 41.76
N ASP A 573 4.68 6.79 40.70
CA ASP A 573 4.84 8.05 39.98
C ASP A 573 3.93 9.13 40.60
N LYS A 574 4.39 10.37 40.58
CA LYS A 574 3.65 11.55 41.09
C LYS A 574 3.40 12.52 39.96
N VAL A 575 2.29 13.24 40.02
CA VAL A 575 2.03 14.35 39.10
C VAL A 575 2.90 15.54 39.53
N GLY A 576 3.84 15.93 38.67
CA GLY A 576 4.83 16.98 38.95
C GLY A 576 4.45 18.32 38.32
N THR A 577 5.40 18.99 37.69
CA THR A 577 5.21 20.27 36.99
C THR A 577 5.56 20.18 35.51
N ILE A 578 5.16 21.19 34.72
CA ILE A 578 5.52 21.27 33.29
C ILE A 578 7.02 21.57 33.12
N GLU A 579 7.65 22.17 34.13
CA GLU A 579 9.09 22.50 34.15
C GLU A 579 9.96 21.25 34.36
N ASP A 580 9.35 20.12 34.76
CA ASP A 580 9.99 18.79 34.79
C ASP A 580 10.29 18.27 33.37
N LEU A 581 9.66 18.84 32.32
CA LEU A 581 9.92 18.48 30.92
C LEU A 581 11.20 19.20 30.42
N PRO A 582 12.16 18.48 29.80
CA PRO A 582 13.42 19.08 29.38
C PRO A 582 13.23 20.16 28.31
N ALA A 583 13.68 21.38 28.63
CA ALA A 583 13.49 22.57 27.78
C ALA A 583 14.13 22.47 26.38
N THR A 584 15.13 21.60 26.18
CA THR A 584 15.84 21.40 24.91
C THR A 584 15.09 20.46 23.96
N ALA A 585 13.78 20.64 23.79
CA ALA A 585 12.93 19.88 22.85
C ALA A 585 13.10 20.33 21.38
N LEU A 586 14.31 20.72 20.97
CA LEU A 586 14.62 21.27 19.66
C LEU A 586 16.03 20.86 19.17
N GLU A 587 16.09 19.88 18.27
CA GLU A 587 16.25 20.21 16.84
C GLU A 587 15.77 19.06 15.95
N SER A 588 15.21 19.39 14.79
CA SER A 588 14.98 18.42 13.72
C SER A 588 16.32 17.87 13.22
N VAL A 589 16.41 16.57 12.94
CA VAL A 589 17.61 15.91 12.37
C VAL A 589 18.12 16.68 11.15
N LYS A 590 19.15 17.50 11.36
CA LYS A 590 19.85 18.20 10.29
C LYS A 590 20.56 17.17 9.45
N LYS A 591 20.15 16.99 8.19
CA LYS A 591 20.98 16.32 7.18
C LYS A 591 22.35 16.98 7.20
N ARG A 592 23.37 16.23 7.61
CA ARG A 592 24.71 16.76 7.86
C ARG A 592 25.34 17.11 6.51
N THR A 593 25.31 18.40 6.16
CA THR A 593 25.83 18.89 4.88
C THR A 593 27.33 18.62 4.78
N LEU A 594 27.73 17.76 3.85
CA LEU A 594 29.14 17.52 3.54
C LEU A 594 29.69 18.76 2.81
N GLN A 595 30.49 19.57 3.51
CA GLN A 595 31.38 20.54 2.87
C GLN A 595 32.80 19.95 2.75
N PRO A 596 33.48 20.08 1.60
CA PRO A 596 34.75 19.41 1.35
C PRO A 596 35.98 20.29 1.65
N SER A 597 36.78 19.91 2.65
CA SER A 597 38.26 20.04 2.73
C SER A 597 38.72 19.54 4.12
N SER A 598 39.97 19.15 4.37
CA SER A 598 41.19 19.13 3.55
C SER A 598 42.00 17.82 3.76
N LYS A 599 43.21 17.72 3.18
CA LYS A 599 44.00 16.47 3.08
C LYS A 599 44.56 16.00 4.44
N PRO A 600 44.61 14.68 4.72
CA PRO A 600 45.35 14.14 5.86
C PRO A 600 46.85 14.09 5.59
N VAL A 601 47.67 14.60 6.51
CA VAL A 601 49.14 14.39 6.55
C VAL A 601 49.58 14.06 7.98
N LYS A 602 50.59 13.18 8.08
CA LYS A 602 51.07 12.47 9.28
C LYS A 602 51.57 13.36 10.43
N ARG A 603 51.73 12.71 11.60
CA ARG A 603 52.61 12.96 12.78
C ARG A 603 51.84 13.26 14.08
N GLU A 604 52.24 12.78 15.26
CA GLU A 604 53.25 11.78 15.64
C GLU A 604 52.86 11.10 16.97
N ARG A 605 53.53 10.00 17.35
CA ARG A 605 53.42 9.39 18.71
C ARG A 605 54.41 10.07 19.68
N LEU A 606 54.35 9.67 20.97
CA LEU A 606 55.13 10.06 22.16
C LEU A 606 54.39 11.06 23.07
N SER A 607 54.40 10.95 24.41
CA SER A 607 54.87 9.85 25.29
C SER A 607 54.30 10.01 26.71
N THR A 608 54.10 8.91 27.44
CA THR A 608 53.59 8.88 28.83
C THR A 608 54.69 8.86 29.88
N ALA A 609 54.59 9.71 30.92
CA ALA A 609 55.31 9.64 32.20
C ALA A 609 54.85 10.78 33.15
N PRO A 610 55.07 10.72 34.48
CA PRO A 610 55.07 9.55 35.37
C PRO A 610 54.32 9.79 36.71
N LEU A 611 54.14 8.74 37.51
CA LEU A 611 54.20 8.77 38.99
C LEU A 611 54.52 7.36 39.52
N ALA A 612 55.06 7.26 40.74
CA ALA A 612 55.90 6.16 41.25
C ALA A 612 55.26 5.36 42.42
N ALA A 613 55.71 4.16 42.87
CA ALA A 613 56.60 3.11 42.31
C ALA A 613 56.65 1.86 43.24
N THR A 614 57.47 0.86 42.84
CA THR A 614 58.03 -0.32 43.58
C THR A 614 57.17 -1.60 43.66
N SER A 615 57.71 -2.84 43.71
CA SER A 615 59.03 -3.41 43.31
C SER A 615 59.02 -4.98 43.33
N LYS A 616 60.07 -5.63 42.81
CA LYS A 616 60.33 -7.11 42.73
C LYS A 616 59.40 -7.86 41.76
N ILE A 617 59.80 -8.41 40.60
CA ILE A 617 61.04 -9.04 40.08
C ILE A 617 61.27 -10.49 40.55
N ILE A 618 61.12 -11.43 39.60
CA ILE A 618 61.91 -12.62 39.20
C ILE A 618 61.01 -13.34 38.14
N ALA A 619 61.30 -13.48 36.83
CA ALA A 619 62.50 -13.92 36.07
C ALA A 619 62.75 -15.45 36.19
N ILE A 620 63.32 -16.23 35.26
CA ILE A 620 63.83 -16.09 33.86
C ILE A 620 64.02 -17.56 33.35
N GLU A 621 63.90 -18.00 32.08
CA GLU A 621 63.37 -17.48 30.79
C GLU A 621 63.00 -18.74 29.91
N GLU A 622 62.82 -18.65 28.59
CA GLU A 622 62.64 -19.80 27.67
C GLU A 622 63.98 -20.44 27.23
N LEU A 623 64.00 -21.76 26.91
CA LEU A 623 64.50 -22.39 25.66
C LEU A 623 64.68 -23.93 25.77
N SER A 624 64.93 -24.60 24.65
CA SER A 624 64.94 -26.07 24.48
C SER A 624 66.32 -26.67 24.17
N ASP A 625 66.53 -27.96 24.50
CA ASP A 625 66.89 -29.05 23.54
C ASP A 625 67.53 -30.30 24.19
N SER A 626 67.33 -31.45 23.53
CA SER A 626 68.12 -32.71 23.58
C SER A 626 68.03 -33.71 24.76
N ASP A 627 67.62 -34.93 24.40
CA ASP A 627 68.29 -36.23 24.62
C ASP A 627 68.33 -36.96 25.99
N ASN A 628 67.44 -37.96 26.09
CA ASN A 628 67.76 -39.41 26.13
C ASN A 628 67.71 -40.21 27.46
N ALA A 629 67.18 -41.44 27.32
CA ALA A 629 67.33 -42.67 28.12
C ALA A 629 66.73 -42.79 29.55
N GLY A 630 66.08 -43.93 29.78
CA GLY A 630 65.78 -44.49 31.11
C GLY A 630 64.34 -44.32 31.61
N ARG A 631 63.62 -45.31 32.14
CA ARG A 631 63.40 -46.76 31.85
C ARG A 631 62.77 -47.40 33.11
N ASP A 632 61.62 -48.04 32.93
CA ASP A 632 60.96 -49.06 33.77
C ASP A 632 60.47 -48.72 35.20
N THR A 633 59.51 -49.56 35.63
CA THR A 633 58.93 -49.76 36.98
C THR A 633 58.02 -48.65 37.52
N ASP A 634 56.90 -48.89 38.19
CA ASP A 634 55.97 -50.03 38.43
C ASP A 634 54.94 -49.46 39.47
N LYS A 635 53.72 -49.94 39.79
CA LYS A 635 52.81 -51.03 39.36
C LYS A 635 51.46 -50.86 40.12
N GLU A 636 50.37 -51.52 39.68
CA GLU A 636 49.22 -52.02 40.50
C GLU A 636 48.40 -50.95 41.30
N GLU A 637 47.16 -51.11 41.79
CA GLU A 637 46.01 -52.07 41.81
C GLU A 637 44.80 -51.19 42.30
N GLU A 638 43.49 -51.28 41.97
CA GLU A 638 42.55 -52.12 41.18
C GLU A 638 41.68 -51.14 40.29
N GLU A 639 40.78 -51.43 39.32
CA GLU A 639 39.93 -52.57 38.90
C GLU A 639 38.71 -52.85 39.84
N GLU A 640 37.46 -53.17 39.45
CA GLU A 640 36.72 -53.54 38.20
C GLU A 640 35.37 -52.74 38.10
N GLU A 641 34.85 -52.33 36.94
CA GLU A 641 33.85 -53.00 36.03
C GLU A 641 32.40 -53.14 36.61
N ASP A 642 31.29 -53.14 35.86
CA ASP A 642 31.03 -53.62 34.49
C ASP A 642 29.96 -52.79 33.70
N ALA A 643 29.71 -53.16 32.44
CA ALA A 643 29.26 -52.34 31.31
C ALA A 643 27.76 -52.01 31.16
N ASP A 644 27.48 -50.87 30.50
CA ASP A 644 26.52 -50.79 29.37
C ASP A 644 26.87 -49.62 28.41
N LEU A 645 27.90 -49.80 27.58
CA LEU A 645 28.35 -48.79 26.60
C LEU A 645 27.74 -49.02 25.21
N ARG A 646 27.11 -47.99 24.64
CA ARG A 646 26.79 -47.90 23.21
C ARG A 646 27.51 -46.71 22.57
N PRO A 647 28.42 -46.92 21.61
CA PRO A 647 29.05 -45.82 20.89
C PRO A 647 28.01 -45.02 20.08
N TYR A 648 27.93 -43.72 20.32
CA TYR A 648 27.33 -42.80 19.37
C TYR A 648 28.37 -42.40 18.32
N ALA A 649 27.96 -42.38 17.05
CA ALA A 649 28.80 -41.84 15.98
C ALA A 649 28.97 -40.31 16.15
N PRO A 650 30.11 -39.73 15.73
CA PRO A 650 30.22 -38.28 15.66
C PRO A 650 29.15 -37.71 14.71
N PRO A 651 28.39 -36.68 15.10
CA PRO A 651 27.55 -35.94 14.17
C PRO A 651 28.45 -35.17 13.21
N ASP A 652 28.51 -35.64 11.97
CA ASP A 652 29.27 -34.98 10.90
C ASP A 652 28.51 -33.74 10.40
N SER A 653 29.24 -32.70 10.00
CA SER A 653 28.72 -31.39 9.55
C SER A 653 27.93 -30.57 10.60
N ASP A 654 28.64 -29.79 11.41
CA ASP A 654 28.09 -28.71 12.23
C ASP A 654 27.69 -27.49 11.34
N PRO A 655 26.44 -26.99 11.38
CA PRO A 655 25.96 -25.97 10.45
C PRO A 655 26.31 -24.53 10.86
N GLU A 656 27.56 -24.13 10.62
CA GLU A 656 28.08 -22.74 10.60
C GLU A 656 27.60 -21.82 11.75
N ASP A 657 28.08 -22.07 12.98
CA ASP A 657 27.90 -21.17 14.13
C ASP A 657 28.84 -19.94 14.06
N SER A 658 28.35 -18.82 13.48
CA SER A 658 28.89 -17.47 13.71
C SER A 658 27.92 -16.38 13.24
N ASP A 659 27.65 -15.39 14.11
CA ASP A 659 27.64 -13.92 13.84
C ASP A 659 26.85 -13.07 14.87
N ASP A 660 26.57 -13.59 16.07
CA ASP A 660 25.92 -12.81 17.16
C ASP A 660 26.92 -12.29 18.23
N ASP A 661 28.17 -12.00 17.82
CA ASP A 661 29.13 -11.25 18.63
C ASP A 661 28.68 -9.78 18.76
N PRO A 662 28.42 -9.25 19.98
CA PRO A 662 27.95 -7.89 20.19
C PRO A 662 28.97 -6.79 19.80
N THR A 663 30.21 -7.16 19.48
CA THR A 663 31.23 -6.27 18.90
C THR A 663 31.18 -6.18 17.37
N LEU A 664 30.57 -7.16 16.69
CA LEU A 664 30.43 -7.23 15.23
C LEU A 664 29.12 -6.61 14.68
N VAL A 665 28.38 -5.87 15.52
CA VAL A 665 27.07 -5.28 15.15
C VAL A 665 27.17 -4.32 13.95
N ASN A 666 26.86 -4.84 12.77
CA ASN A 666 26.80 -4.11 11.51
C ASN A 666 25.67 -3.06 11.53
N ARG A 667 26.01 -1.84 11.96
CA ARG A 667 25.09 -0.67 12.10
C ARG A 667 24.39 -0.23 10.80
N ASN A 668 24.75 -0.82 9.66
CA ASN A 668 24.18 -0.54 8.35
C ASN A 668 23.17 -1.60 7.87
N LYS A 669 22.75 -2.55 8.71
CA LYS A 669 21.78 -3.60 8.33
C LYS A 669 20.46 -2.98 7.83
N PRO A 670 20.02 -3.25 6.58
CA PRO A 670 18.91 -2.55 5.97
C PRO A 670 17.56 -2.91 6.63
N THR A 671 16.61 -1.98 6.55
CA THR A 671 15.28 -2.12 7.18
C THR A 671 14.20 -2.48 6.16
N ALA A 672 13.31 -3.40 6.54
CA ALA A 672 12.21 -3.88 5.69
C ALA A 672 11.20 -2.77 5.30
N PRO A 673 10.69 -2.76 4.05
CA PRO A 673 9.71 -1.77 3.61
C PRO A 673 8.32 -1.99 4.21
N VAL A 674 7.71 -0.89 4.67
CA VAL A 674 6.32 -0.84 5.20
C VAL A 674 5.33 -0.21 4.21
N TYR A 675 5.85 0.48 3.19
CA TYR A 675 5.11 1.20 2.16
C TYR A 675 5.53 0.71 0.78
N ILE A 676 4.58 0.64 -0.15
CA ILE A 676 4.82 0.30 -1.56
C ILE A 676 5.76 1.34 -2.20
N THR A 677 5.61 2.63 -1.85
CA THR A 677 6.52 3.69 -2.28
C THR A 677 7.96 3.53 -1.74
N SER A 678 8.16 2.85 -0.61
CA SER A 678 9.48 2.51 -0.08
C SER A 678 10.03 1.24 -0.71
N LEU A 679 9.17 0.24 -0.94
CA LEU A 679 9.51 -0.99 -1.66
C LEU A 679 10.04 -0.67 -3.06
N VAL A 680 9.34 0.16 -3.83
CA VAL A 680 9.80 0.64 -5.16
C VAL A 680 11.16 1.35 -5.07
N LYS A 681 11.42 2.14 -4.01
CA LYS A 681 12.72 2.81 -3.85
C LYS A 681 13.86 1.84 -3.54
N GLN A 682 13.63 0.82 -2.71
CA GLN A 682 14.65 -0.19 -2.38
C GLN A 682 14.90 -1.15 -3.55
N LEU A 683 13.88 -1.50 -4.34
CA LEU A 683 14.06 -2.33 -5.55
C LEU A 683 14.78 -1.61 -6.70
N ASN A 684 14.82 -0.27 -6.70
CA ASN A 684 15.59 0.52 -7.66
C ASN A 684 16.91 1.09 -7.05
N ALA A 685 17.32 0.59 -5.87
CA ALA A 685 18.55 1.03 -5.20
C ALA A 685 19.74 0.14 -5.61
N ASN A 686 20.21 0.32 -6.84
CA ASN A 686 21.28 -0.50 -7.45
C ASN A 686 22.58 -0.58 -6.62
N ASP A 687 22.83 0.41 -5.76
CA ASP A 687 24.03 0.50 -4.92
C ASP A 687 23.93 -0.28 -3.58
N ASP A 688 22.75 -0.79 -3.21
CA ASP A 688 22.47 -1.43 -1.91
C ASP A 688 21.85 -2.82 -2.09
N LEU A 689 22.71 -3.79 -2.40
CA LEU A 689 22.35 -5.19 -2.64
C LEU A 689 21.52 -5.84 -1.52
N PRO A 690 21.90 -5.75 -0.22
CA PRO A 690 21.11 -6.37 0.85
C PRO A 690 19.77 -5.63 1.11
N ALA A 691 19.66 -4.32 0.83
CA ALA A 691 18.36 -3.64 0.91
C ALA A 691 17.41 -4.10 -0.20
N MET A 692 17.93 -4.28 -1.43
CA MET A 692 17.17 -4.82 -2.55
C MET A 692 16.75 -6.28 -2.30
N GLU A 693 17.62 -7.10 -1.72
CA GLU A 693 17.29 -8.47 -1.30
C GLU A 693 16.17 -8.51 -0.25
N LEU A 694 16.28 -7.71 0.81
CA LEU A 694 15.26 -7.63 1.87
C LEU A 694 13.92 -7.09 1.33
N ALA A 695 13.97 -6.13 0.41
CA ALA A 695 12.80 -5.65 -0.32
C ALA A 695 12.15 -6.76 -1.15
N LEU A 696 12.93 -7.56 -1.87
CA LEU A 696 12.42 -8.68 -2.68
C LEU A 696 11.82 -9.80 -1.82
N LYS A 697 12.48 -10.16 -0.69
CA LYS A 697 11.97 -11.15 0.28
C LYS A 697 10.65 -10.70 0.95
N THR A 698 10.46 -9.40 1.16
CA THR A 698 9.25 -8.86 1.82
C THR A 698 8.10 -8.54 0.85
N ALA A 699 8.39 -8.25 -0.42
CA ALA A 699 7.44 -7.77 -1.42
C ALA A 699 6.12 -8.58 -1.51
N PRO A 700 6.11 -9.93 -1.66
CA PRO A 700 4.87 -10.66 -1.88
C PRO A 700 3.90 -10.56 -0.67
N SER A 701 4.46 -10.49 0.54
CA SER A 701 3.69 -10.33 1.77
C SER A 701 3.12 -8.92 1.93
N LEU A 702 3.89 -7.89 1.54
CA LEU A 702 3.49 -6.49 1.64
C LEU A 702 2.40 -6.17 0.61
N ILE A 703 2.54 -6.64 -0.63
CA ILE A 703 1.57 -6.43 -1.72
C ILE A 703 0.21 -7.05 -1.34
N ARG A 704 0.19 -8.32 -0.90
CA ARG A 704 -1.06 -8.98 -0.45
C ARG A 704 -1.70 -8.25 0.75
N ARG A 705 -0.91 -7.77 1.73
CA ARG A 705 -1.41 -6.95 2.85
C ARG A 705 -1.98 -5.60 2.41
N LYS A 706 -1.40 -4.99 1.37
CA LYS A 706 -1.80 -3.67 0.85
C LYS A 706 -2.91 -3.71 -0.22
N ALA A 707 -3.28 -4.89 -0.71
CA ALA A 707 -4.27 -5.07 -1.80
C ALA A 707 -5.61 -4.34 -1.59
N ASN A 708 -6.07 -4.27 -0.33
CA ASN A 708 -7.32 -3.60 0.07
C ASN A 708 -7.07 -2.41 1.04
N PHE A 709 -5.83 -1.95 1.19
CA PHE A 709 -5.45 -0.90 2.15
C PHE A 709 -5.27 0.44 1.43
N GLY A 710 -6.39 1.10 1.12
CA GLY A 710 -6.43 2.38 0.41
C GLY A 710 -5.81 2.33 -1.00
N ASP A 711 -5.52 3.51 -1.54
CA ASP A 711 -5.12 3.66 -2.95
C ASP A 711 -3.60 3.62 -3.18
N GLU A 712 -2.81 3.33 -2.14
CA GLU A 712 -1.34 3.26 -2.20
C GLU A 712 -0.87 2.20 -3.20
N LEU A 713 -1.42 0.99 -3.13
CA LEU A 713 -1.07 -0.03 -4.12
C LEU A 713 -1.56 0.38 -5.52
N PHE A 714 -2.81 0.84 -5.64
CA PHE A 714 -3.40 1.21 -6.93
C PHE A 714 -2.56 2.25 -7.70
N SER A 715 -2.10 3.30 -7.01
CA SER A 715 -1.33 4.40 -7.62
C SER A 715 0.15 4.08 -7.85
N GLN A 716 0.69 2.98 -7.32
CA GLN A 716 2.08 2.55 -7.53
C GLN A 716 2.24 1.16 -8.17
N ILE A 717 1.15 0.46 -8.53
CA ILE A 717 1.23 -0.93 -8.99
C ILE A 717 2.00 -1.09 -10.30
N LEU A 718 1.87 -0.15 -11.25
CA LEU A 718 2.59 -0.20 -12.53
C LEU A 718 4.09 0.12 -12.35
N PRO A 719 4.51 1.21 -11.67
CA PRO A 719 5.91 1.40 -11.29
C PRO A 719 6.53 0.20 -10.55
N LEU A 720 5.79 -0.43 -9.64
CA LEU A 720 6.25 -1.61 -8.92
C LEU A 720 6.46 -2.81 -9.84
N ALA A 721 5.50 -3.10 -10.73
CA ALA A 721 5.62 -4.20 -11.69
C ALA A 721 6.77 -3.99 -12.69
N SER A 722 6.95 -2.76 -13.19
CA SER A 722 8.11 -2.41 -14.01
C SER A 722 9.44 -2.57 -13.25
N SER A 723 9.48 -2.16 -11.97
CA SER A 723 10.69 -2.31 -11.13
C SER A 723 11.03 -3.79 -10.94
N LEU A 724 10.05 -4.62 -10.58
CA LEU A 724 10.20 -6.07 -10.40
C LEU A 724 10.63 -6.79 -11.70
N LEU A 725 10.15 -6.34 -12.86
CA LEU A 725 10.51 -6.90 -14.17
C LEU A 725 11.92 -6.47 -14.61
N GLY A 726 12.37 -5.27 -14.22
CA GLY A 726 13.71 -4.73 -14.50
C GLY A 726 14.82 -5.28 -13.60
N LEU A 727 14.50 -6.06 -12.56
CA LEU A 727 15.50 -6.71 -11.71
C LEU A 727 16.35 -7.71 -12.51
N GLN A 728 17.62 -7.38 -12.66
CA GLN A 728 18.64 -8.31 -13.14
C GLN A 728 18.87 -9.43 -12.12
N GLU A 729 19.34 -10.59 -12.57
CA GLU A 729 19.61 -11.74 -11.70
C GLU A 729 20.89 -11.51 -10.90
N ILE A 730 20.72 -11.33 -9.58
CA ILE A 730 21.78 -11.08 -8.61
C ILE A 730 22.42 -12.42 -8.28
N THR A 731 23.69 -12.60 -8.67
CA THR A 731 24.42 -13.88 -8.58
C THR A 731 24.62 -14.44 -7.17
N SER A 732 24.32 -13.66 -6.12
CA SER A 732 24.46 -14.07 -4.72
C SER A 732 23.19 -14.68 -4.10
N MET A 733 22.07 -14.79 -4.83
CA MET A 733 20.76 -15.15 -4.24
C MET A 733 19.95 -16.12 -5.10
N GLU A 734 20.05 -17.40 -4.77
CA GLU A 734 19.41 -18.55 -5.44
C GLU A 734 17.87 -18.43 -5.58
N ASP A 735 17.21 -17.80 -4.60
CA ASP A 735 15.74 -17.68 -4.54
C ASP A 735 15.19 -16.44 -5.30
N THR A 736 16.04 -15.61 -5.92
CA THR A 736 15.64 -14.33 -6.55
C THR A 736 14.56 -14.47 -7.61
N ALA A 737 14.73 -15.39 -8.57
CA ALA A 737 13.78 -15.60 -9.66
C ALA A 737 12.39 -16.01 -9.14
N ARG A 738 12.36 -16.84 -8.08
CA ARG A 738 11.16 -17.33 -7.41
C ARG A 738 10.45 -16.23 -6.63
N LEU A 739 11.18 -15.39 -5.89
CA LEU A 739 10.63 -14.24 -5.19
C LEU A 739 10.11 -13.16 -6.15
N ARG A 740 10.83 -12.88 -7.24
CA ARG A 740 10.42 -11.98 -8.34
C ARG A 740 9.08 -12.42 -8.94
N LEU A 741 8.96 -13.71 -9.28
CA LEU A 741 7.71 -14.32 -9.76
C LEU A 741 6.60 -14.18 -8.70
N SER A 742 6.86 -14.52 -7.44
CA SER A 742 5.87 -14.44 -6.36
C SER A 742 5.35 -13.01 -6.12
N ALA A 743 6.22 -12.00 -6.25
CA ALA A 743 5.83 -10.59 -6.15
C ALA A 743 4.96 -10.14 -7.34
N LEU A 744 5.28 -10.57 -8.56
CA LEU A 744 4.46 -10.29 -9.75
C LEU A 744 3.08 -10.99 -9.69
N VAL A 745 3.02 -12.23 -9.21
CA VAL A 745 1.75 -12.93 -8.89
C VAL A 745 0.95 -12.15 -7.85
N ALA A 746 1.59 -11.70 -6.77
CA ALA A 746 0.91 -10.90 -5.74
C ALA A 746 0.33 -9.58 -6.29
N CYS A 747 1.03 -8.89 -7.21
CA CYS A 747 0.50 -7.72 -7.92
C CYS A 747 -0.72 -8.08 -8.78
N LEU A 748 -0.64 -9.16 -9.55
CA LEU A 748 -1.71 -9.61 -10.44
C LEU A 748 -2.97 -10.01 -9.67
N VAL A 749 -2.83 -10.79 -8.60
CA VAL A 749 -3.95 -11.21 -7.73
C VAL A 749 -4.57 -10.01 -7.00
N ALA A 750 -3.79 -8.99 -6.65
CA ALA A 750 -4.28 -7.81 -5.95
C ALA A 750 -5.15 -6.86 -6.82
N LYS A 751 -4.84 -6.71 -8.13
CA LYS A 751 -5.59 -5.87 -9.09
C LYS A 751 -5.61 -6.48 -10.52
N PRO A 752 -6.30 -7.62 -10.75
CA PRO A 752 -6.21 -8.35 -12.02
C PRO A 752 -6.68 -7.54 -13.24
N ALA A 753 -7.75 -6.74 -13.08
CA ALA A 753 -8.31 -5.92 -14.16
C ALA A 753 -7.34 -4.86 -14.74
N ILE A 754 -6.27 -4.51 -14.02
CA ILE A 754 -5.22 -3.59 -14.49
C ILE A 754 -3.96 -4.36 -14.86
N MET A 755 -3.55 -5.31 -14.01
CA MET A 755 -2.29 -6.02 -14.18
C MET A 755 -2.32 -7.05 -15.32
N GLY A 756 -3.45 -7.73 -15.56
CA GLY A 756 -3.60 -8.67 -16.67
C GLY A 756 -3.38 -8.01 -18.05
N PRO A 757 -4.11 -6.92 -18.38
CA PRO A 757 -3.89 -6.20 -19.63
C PRO A 757 -2.50 -5.56 -19.73
N TRP A 758 -1.95 -5.07 -18.61
CA TRP A 758 -0.57 -4.54 -18.58
C TRP A 758 0.48 -5.63 -18.86
N ILE A 759 0.36 -6.83 -18.28
CA ILE A 759 1.24 -7.96 -18.58
C ILE A 759 1.12 -8.35 -20.05
N ALA A 760 -0.11 -8.44 -20.58
CA ALA A 760 -0.33 -8.78 -21.99
C ALA A 760 0.31 -7.75 -22.94
N SER A 761 0.10 -6.45 -22.73
CA SER A 761 0.80 -5.40 -23.48
C SER A 761 2.33 -5.53 -23.35
N THR A 762 2.83 -5.61 -22.12
CA THR A 762 4.29 -5.65 -21.82
C THR A 762 4.98 -6.87 -22.44
N TYR A 763 4.29 -8.02 -22.56
CA TYR A 763 4.80 -9.21 -23.23
C TYR A 763 4.98 -9.02 -24.75
N PHE A 764 3.99 -8.44 -25.45
CA PHE A 764 3.99 -8.28 -26.92
C PHE A 764 4.69 -6.99 -27.39
N GLU A 765 4.61 -5.91 -26.63
CA GLU A 765 5.04 -4.55 -27.02
C GLU A 765 6.38 -4.15 -26.38
N GLY A 766 6.84 -4.87 -25.34
CA GLY A 766 8.07 -4.54 -24.60
C GLY A 766 9.32 -5.26 -25.13
N ASP A 767 10.43 -4.54 -25.21
CA ASP A 767 11.77 -5.07 -25.52
C ASP A 767 12.34 -5.86 -24.32
N LEU A 768 11.98 -7.14 -24.26
CA LEU A 768 12.29 -8.05 -23.16
C LEU A 768 13.16 -9.23 -23.60
N SER A 769 13.83 -9.86 -22.63
CA SER A 769 14.50 -11.16 -22.80
C SER A 769 13.50 -12.32 -22.84
N LEU A 770 13.97 -13.52 -23.22
CA LEU A 770 13.16 -14.75 -23.11
C LEU A 770 12.79 -15.07 -21.66
N SER A 771 13.70 -14.91 -20.69
CA SER A 771 13.43 -15.22 -19.28
C SER A 771 12.46 -14.23 -18.64
N THR A 772 12.55 -12.94 -18.96
CA THR A 772 11.56 -11.96 -18.48
C THR A 772 10.17 -12.18 -19.10
N ARG A 773 10.09 -12.60 -20.37
CA ARG A 773 8.79 -12.99 -20.98
C ARG A 773 8.23 -14.30 -20.41
N SER A 774 9.07 -15.29 -20.10
CA SER A 774 8.60 -16.52 -19.44
C SER A 774 8.08 -16.26 -18.02
N VAL A 775 8.73 -15.35 -17.27
CA VAL A 775 8.24 -14.90 -15.94
C VAL A 775 6.89 -14.19 -16.03
N LEU A 776 6.65 -13.36 -17.06
CA LEU A 776 5.34 -12.72 -17.28
C LEU A 776 4.22 -13.75 -17.55
N LEU A 777 4.47 -14.72 -18.43
CA LEU A 777 3.55 -15.83 -18.69
C LEU A 777 3.33 -16.67 -17.41
N ALA A 778 4.39 -17.01 -16.69
CA ALA A 778 4.30 -17.76 -15.45
C ALA A 778 3.47 -17.04 -14.37
N ALA A 779 3.70 -15.73 -14.18
CA ALA A 779 2.91 -14.93 -13.25
C ALA A 779 1.42 -14.95 -13.59
N VAL A 780 1.06 -14.92 -14.88
CA VAL A 780 -0.31 -15.08 -15.37
C VAL A 780 -0.90 -16.46 -15.03
N ALA A 781 -0.17 -17.55 -15.29
CA ALA A 781 -0.65 -18.91 -15.01
C ALA A 781 -0.88 -19.18 -13.51
N PHE A 782 0.07 -18.78 -12.66
CA PHE A 782 -0.05 -18.93 -11.21
C PHE A 782 -1.09 -17.96 -10.61
N GLY A 783 -1.19 -16.73 -11.12
CA GLY A 783 -2.21 -15.77 -10.70
C GLY A 783 -3.63 -16.23 -11.02
N ALA A 784 -3.85 -16.87 -12.17
CA ALA A 784 -5.15 -17.47 -12.51
C ALA A 784 -5.53 -18.62 -11.55
N ARG A 785 -4.57 -19.52 -11.22
CA ARG A 785 -4.75 -20.57 -10.21
C ARG A 785 -5.06 -19.99 -8.81
N GLU A 786 -4.31 -18.97 -8.36
CA GLU A 786 -4.54 -18.33 -7.05
C GLU A 786 -5.91 -17.63 -6.97
N LEU A 787 -6.33 -16.91 -8.02
CA LEU A 787 -7.67 -16.29 -8.11
C LEU A 787 -8.80 -17.32 -8.09
N ALA A 788 -8.61 -18.46 -8.74
CA ALA A 788 -9.56 -19.60 -8.71
C ALA A 788 -9.53 -20.39 -7.38
N GLY A 789 -8.66 -20.02 -6.43
CA GLY A 789 -8.51 -20.72 -5.15
C GLY A 789 -7.83 -22.09 -5.26
N ILE A 790 -7.11 -22.35 -6.37
CA ILE A 790 -6.37 -23.58 -6.61
C ILE A 790 -4.93 -23.37 -6.10
N THR A 791 -4.65 -23.92 -4.92
CA THR A 791 -3.31 -23.92 -4.32
C THR A 791 -2.60 -25.22 -4.61
N ASP A 792 -1.27 -25.21 -4.77
CA ASP A 792 -0.48 -26.36 -5.23
C ASP A 792 -0.59 -27.60 -4.32
N ARG A 793 -0.91 -27.40 -3.03
CA ARG A 793 -1.31 -28.45 -2.05
C ARG A 793 -2.54 -29.29 -2.44
N ASP A 794 -3.27 -28.92 -3.49
CA ASP A 794 -4.38 -29.71 -4.03
C ASP A 794 -3.94 -30.70 -5.12
N ASP A 795 -2.75 -30.56 -5.71
CA ASP A 795 -2.23 -31.48 -6.71
C ASP A 795 -1.73 -32.79 -6.03
N PRO A 796 -2.13 -33.98 -6.53
CA PRO A 796 -2.04 -35.23 -5.77
C PRO A 796 -0.62 -35.74 -5.56
N GLU A 797 0.35 -35.30 -6.36
CA GLU A 797 1.74 -35.74 -6.28
C GLU A 797 2.44 -35.14 -5.05
N GLU A 798 2.29 -33.84 -4.78
CA GLU A 798 2.78 -33.22 -3.54
C GLU A 798 2.08 -33.79 -2.29
N ALA A 799 0.79 -34.12 -2.39
CA ALA A 799 0.08 -34.79 -1.31
C ALA A 799 0.67 -36.18 -0.97
N SER A 800 1.24 -36.88 -1.95
CA SER A 800 1.98 -38.13 -1.74
C SER A 800 3.38 -37.91 -1.17
N ALA A 801 4.08 -36.85 -1.59
CA ALA A 801 5.38 -36.46 -1.08
C ALA A 801 5.31 -35.98 0.39
N ALA A 802 4.28 -35.23 0.75
CA ALA A 802 4.06 -34.77 2.13
C ALA A 802 3.86 -35.94 3.11
N SER A 803 3.16 -37.00 2.70
CA SER A 803 3.06 -38.25 3.47
C SER A 803 4.32 -39.11 3.47
N ALA A 804 5.31 -38.81 2.62
CA ALA A 804 6.61 -39.48 2.55
C ALA A 804 7.74 -38.63 3.18
N SER A 805 7.41 -37.57 3.92
CA SER A 805 8.36 -36.63 4.53
C SER A 805 9.32 -37.23 5.59
N GLY A 806 9.19 -38.53 5.91
CA GLY A 806 10.18 -39.29 6.69
C GLY A 806 11.25 -40.02 5.85
N ARG A 807 11.17 -40.01 4.52
CA ARG A 807 12.20 -40.58 3.61
C ARG A 807 12.06 -39.98 2.22
N GLY A 808 12.95 -39.02 1.90
CA GLY A 808 13.05 -38.48 0.56
C GLY A 808 13.39 -39.58 -0.45
N LYS A 809 12.65 -39.65 -1.56
CA LYS A 809 13.14 -40.34 -2.77
C LYS A 809 14.16 -39.43 -3.43
N GLU A 810 15.41 -39.55 -3.02
CA GLU A 810 16.53 -38.88 -3.68
C GLU A 810 16.59 -39.33 -5.13
N SER A 811 16.48 -38.37 -6.06
CA SER A 811 16.88 -38.61 -7.45
C SER A 811 18.38 -38.87 -7.44
N PHE A 812 18.80 -39.99 -8.04
CA PHE A 812 20.19 -40.44 -8.04
C PHE A 812 21.11 -39.29 -8.52
N PRO A 813 22.23 -38.98 -7.84
CA PRO A 813 23.02 -37.77 -8.14
C PRO A 813 23.46 -37.63 -9.60
N SER A 814 23.66 -38.74 -10.33
CA SER A 814 23.94 -38.75 -11.78
C SER A 814 22.80 -38.27 -12.68
N LYS A 815 21.62 -37.97 -12.13
CA LYS A 815 20.46 -37.36 -12.82
C LYS A 815 20.18 -35.92 -12.39
N ARG A 816 21.02 -35.33 -11.53
CA ARG A 816 20.99 -33.90 -11.22
C ARG A 816 22.16 -33.19 -11.89
N LEU A 817 21.96 -31.93 -12.23
CA LEU A 817 23.08 -31.04 -12.53
C LEU A 817 23.75 -30.62 -11.20
N PRO A 818 25.00 -30.13 -11.20
CA PRO A 818 25.55 -29.39 -10.07
C PRO A 818 24.57 -28.30 -9.61
N PRO A 819 24.38 -28.05 -8.30
CA PRO A 819 23.23 -27.28 -7.78
C PRO A 819 23.12 -25.86 -8.38
N HIS A 820 24.24 -25.18 -8.60
CA HIS A 820 24.28 -23.87 -9.26
C HIS A 820 23.75 -23.88 -10.70
N LEU A 821 23.94 -24.99 -11.44
CA LEU A 821 23.37 -25.19 -12.78
C LEU A 821 21.92 -25.69 -12.70
N GLU A 822 21.57 -26.53 -11.72
CA GLU A 822 20.19 -26.99 -11.51
C GLU A 822 19.26 -25.78 -11.28
N LEU A 823 19.67 -24.81 -10.45
CA LEU A 823 18.95 -23.54 -10.25
C LEU A 823 18.85 -22.69 -11.53
N THR A 824 19.93 -22.60 -12.31
CA THR A 824 19.99 -21.81 -13.54
C THR A 824 19.04 -22.37 -14.63
N TYR A 825 18.88 -23.69 -14.71
CA TYR A 825 18.11 -24.34 -15.78
C TYR A 825 16.73 -24.90 -15.36
N SER A 826 16.39 -24.95 -14.07
CA SER A 826 15.13 -25.54 -13.56
C SER A 826 14.06 -24.52 -13.11
N SER A 827 14.48 -23.31 -12.71
CA SER A 827 13.80 -22.51 -11.67
C SER A 827 12.44 -21.86 -11.96
N THR A 828 11.86 -21.94 -13.17
CA THR A 828 10.54 -21.31 -13.46
C THR A 828 9.58 -22.08 -14.38
N VAL A 829 10.07 -22.81 -15.38
CA VAL A 829 9.22 -23.45 -16.40
C VAL A 829 8.70 -24.83 -15.97
N GLN A 830 9.55 -25.60 -15.27
CA GLN A 830 9.24 -26.95 -14.77
C GLN A 830 7.90 -27.10 -14.03
N PRO A 831 7.49 -26.22 -13.09
CA PRO A 831 6.20 -26.36 -12.42
C PRO A 831 5.00 -26.15 -13.37
N ILE A 832 5.13 -25.33 -14.42
CA ILE A 832 4.06 -25.12 -15.42
C ILE A 832 3.97 -26.33 -16.35
N ASP A 833 5.10 -26.91 -16.74
CA ASP A 833 5.14 -28.18 -17.45
C ASP A 833 4.51 -29.32 -16.64
N ASN A 834 4.76 -29.38 -15.33
CA ASN A 834 4.14 -30.38 -14.46
C ASN A 834 2.64 -30.15 -14.29
N ILE A 835 2.17 -28.91 -14.08
CA ILE A 835 0.74 -28.58 -14.09
C ILE A 835 0.08 -28.96 -15.43
N SER A 836 0.75 -28.69 -16.56
CA SER A 836 0.28 -29.06 -17.90
C SER A 836 0.21 -30.58 -18.09
N LYS A 837 1.20 -31.35 -17.60
CA LYS A 837 1.13 -32.81 -17.53
C LYS A 837 -0.07 -33.27 -16.69
N THR A 838 -0.23 -32.77 -15.46
CA THR A 838 -1.35 -33.14 -14.57
C THR A 838 -2.72 -32.85 -15.20
N LEU A 839 -2.87 -31.73 -15.92
CA LEU A 839 -4.08 -31.42 -16.69
C LEU A 839 -4.29 -32.38 -17.88
N SER A 840 -3.24 -32.73 -18.63
CA SER A 840 -3.33 -33.67 -19.75
C SER A 840 -3.79 -35.06 -19.28
N TYR A 841 -3.20 -35.55 -18.19
CA TYR A 841 -3.61 -36.78 -17.54
C TYR A 841 -5.04 -36.67 -17.02
N ARG A 842 -5.44 -35.56 -16.40
CA ARG A 842 -6.81 -35.37 -15.89
C ARG A 842 -7.88 -35.45 -16.98
N THR A 843 -7.69 -34.80 -18.13
CA THR A 843 -8.66 -34.81 -19.23
C THR A 843 -8.67 -36.15 -19.98
N LEU A 844 -7.52 -36.81 -20.14
CA LEU A 844 -7.46 -38.13 -20.77
C LEU A 844 -7.85 -39.29 -19.83
N GLN A 845 -7.70 -39.14 -18.51
CA GLN A 845 -7.98 -40.18 -17.52
C GLN A 845 -9.41 -40.74 -17.57
N PRO A 846 -10.51 -39.97 -17.66
CA PRO A 846 -11.84 -40.55 -17.78
C PRO A 846 -11.96 -41.42 -19.04
N MET A 847 -11.41 -40.95 -20.17
CA MET A 847 -11.42 -41.70 -21.44
C MET A 847 -10.55 -42.96 -21.37
N ALA A 848 -9.39 -42.88 -20.73
CA ALA A 848 -8.46 -44.00 -20.54
C ALA A 848 -8.90 -44.98 -19.44
N LEU A 849 -9.77 -44.58 -18.51
CA LEU A 849 -10.41 -45.45 -17.52
C LEU A 849 -11.67 -46.11 -18.09
N GLU A 850 -12.48 -45.37 -18.83
CA GLU A 850 -13.55 -45.95 -19.63
C GLU A 850 -12.95 -46.97 -20.59
N ALA A 851 -11.89 -46.58 -21.31
CA ALA A 851 -11.03 -47.44 -22.12
C ALA A 851 -10.05 -48.34 -21.32
N ALA A 852 -10.27 -48.54 -20.02
CA ALA A 852 -9.65 -49.62 -19.23
C ALA A 852 -10.66 -50.48 -18.44
N ASP A 853 -11.97 -50.19 -18.53
CA ASP A 853 -12.95 -50.79 -17.64
C ASP A 853 -13.41 -52.19 -18.09
N LYS A 854 -14.66 -52.32 -18.53
CA LYS A 854 -14.97 -52.87 -19.85
C LYS A 854 -14.28 -54.21 -20.27
N LEU A 855 -13.00 -54.29 -20.71
CA LEU A 855 -12.32 -55.58 -21.11
C LEU A 855 -11.83 -56.37 -19.90
N THR A 856 -11.16 -55.65 -19.00
CA THR A 856 -10.92 -56.11 -17.63
C THR A 856 -12.24 -56.56 -16.97
N GLY A 857 -13.37 -56.11 -17.51
CA GLY A 857 -14.67 -56.75 -17.41
C GLY A 857 -15.77 -55.73 -17.13
N PRO A 858 -17.05 -56.09 -17.33
CA PRO A 858 -18.18 -55.24 -16.95
C PRO A 858 -18.04 -54.81 -15.48
N ASN A 859 -18.25 -53.50 -15.25
CA ASN A 859 -17.87 -52.81 -14.01
C ASN A 859 -18.52 -53.39 -12.72
N ILE A 860 -19.56 -54.21 -12.86
CA ILE A 860 -20.24 -54.91 -11.77
C ILE A 860 -19.34 -55.93 -11.04
N LEU A 861 -18.26 -56.40 -11.66
CA LEU A 861 -17.26 -57.29 -11.06
C LEU A 861 -16.15 -56.55 -10.30
N LYS A 862 -16.02 -55.23 -10.47
CA LYS A 862 -14.89 -54.44 -9.93
C LYS A 862 -15.18 -53.91 -8.52
N VAL A 863 -15.12 -54.79 -7.54
CA VAL A 863 -15.40 -54.49 -6.12
C VAL A 863 -14.34 -53.54 -5.51
N ARG A 864 -14.61 -52.23 -5.58
CA ARG A 864 -14.02 -51.23 -4.67
C ARG A 864 -15.01 -50.95 -3.54
N THR A 865 -14.54 -50.89 -2.29
CA THR A 865 -15.39 -50.74 -1.10
C THR A 865 -16.21 -49.45 -1.13
N PHE A 866 -17.51 -49.54 -0.88
CA PHE A 866 -18.43 -48.39 -0.92
C PHE A 866 -18.02 -47.24 0.01
N SER A 867 -17.41 -47.57 1.16
CA SER A 867 -16.86 -46.59 2.10
C SER A 867 -15.80 -45.68 1.45
N SER A 868 -14.94 -46.22 0.59
CA SER A 868 -13.93 -45.42 -0.12
C SER A 868 -14.56 -44.41 -1.09
N ARG A 869 -15.56 -44.83 -1.87
CA ARG A 869 -16.30 -43.92 -2.79
C ARG A 869 -16.99 -42.80 -2.02
N MET A 870 -17.66 -43.11 -0.91
CA MET A 870 -18.36 -42.12 -0.09
C MET A 870 -17.39 -41.16 0.62
N GLN A 871 -16.27 -41.65 1.16
CA GLN A 871 -15.25 -40.79 1.79
C GLN A 871 -14.53 -39.90 0.77
N VAL A 872 -14.23 -40.40 -0.44
CA VAL A 872 -13.65 -39.58 -1.51
C VAL A 872 -14.65 -38.51 -1.96
N ALA A 873 -15.91 -38.86 -2.20
CA ALA A 873 -16.96 -37.91 -2.60
C ALA A 873 -17.20 -36.83 -1.53
N ALA A 874 -17.25 -37.21 -0.24
CA ALA A 874 -17.34 -36.27 0.86
C ALA A 874 -16.11 -35.34 0.96
N ARG A 875 -14.90 -35.88 0.73
CA ARG A 875 -13.66 -35.10 0.73
C ARG A 875 -13.57 -34.15 -0.46
N THR A 876 -14.07 -34.51 -1.65
CA THR A 876 -14.15 -33.60 -2.80
C THR A 876 -15.22 -32.53 -2.59
N ALA A 877 -16.40 -32.88 -2.06
CA ALA A 877 -17.46 -31.92 -1.75
C ALA A 877 -17.01 -30.90 -0.69
N ALA A 878 -16.41 -31.35 0.41
CA ALA A 878 -15.86 -30.46 1.44
C ALA A 878 -14.72 -29.56 0.89
N LYS A 879 -13.87 -30.08 0.00
CA LYS A 879 -12.88 -29.25 -0.72
C LYS A 879 -13.56 -28.19 -1.59
N GLN A 880 -14.57 -28.55 -2.39
CA GLN A 880 -15.32 -27.60 -3.24
C GLN A 880 -16.03 -26.52 -2.40
N GLU A 881 -16.64 -26.89 -1.27
CA GLU A 881 -17.28 -25.94 -0.34
C GLU A 881 -16.25 -25.03 0.37
N SER A 882 -15.02 -25.50 0.57
CA SER A 882 -13.92 -24.66 1.09
C SER A 882 -13.37 -23.68 0.04
N ARG A 883 -13.40 -24.06 -1.25
CA ARG A 883 -12.97 -23.23 -2.38
C ARG A 883 -13.98 -22.14 -2.72
N SER A 884 -15.28 -22.46 -2.77
CA SER A 884 -16.34 -21.48 -3.09
C SER A 884 -16.39 -20.28 -2.15
N LYS A 885 -15.92 -20.44 -0.90
CA LYS A 885 -15.80 -19.37 0.10
C LYS A 885 -14.61 -18.42 -0.11
N ARG A 886 -13.72 -18.71 -1.07
CA ARG A 886 -12.52 -17.90 -1.39
C ARG A 886 -12.57 -17.21 -2.77
N ILE A 887 -13.45 -17.66 -3.66
CA ILE A 887 -13.48 -17.23 -5.06
C ILE A 887 -14.14 -15.84 -5.21
N PRO A 888 -13.53 -14.89 -5.95
CA PRO A 888 -14.18 -13.64 -6.32
C PRO A 888 -15.44 -13.85 -7.16
N LYS A 889 -16.53 -13.10 -6.89
CA LYS A 889 -17.82 -13.27 -7.58
C LYS A 889 -17.73 -13.13 -9.11
N ASP A 890 -16.81 -12.29 -9.60
CA ASP A 890 -16.61 -12.01 -11.01
C ASP A 890 -15.46 -12.83 -11.65
N LEU A 891 -15.03 -13.95 -11.04
CA LEU A 891 -13.85 -14.74 -11.45
C LEU A 891 -13.81 -15.01 -12.97
N HIS A 892 -14.85 -15.65 -13.51
CA HIS A 892 -14.89 -16.02 -14.93
C HIS A 892 -14.78 -14.81 -15.86
N ARG A 893 -15.38 -13.68 -15.45
CA ARG A 893 -15.30 -12.42 -16.18
C ARG A 893 -13.89 -11.85 -16.16
N LEU A 894 -13.26 -11.78 -14.98
CA LEU A 894 -11.90 -11.26 -14.81
C LEU A 894 -10.88 -12.11 -15.58
N LEU A 895 -10.92 -13.44 -15.45
CA LEU A 895 -10.00 -14.33 -16.16
C LEU A 895 -10.19 -14.24 -17.69
N ALA A 896 -11.43 -14.15 -18.18
CA ALA A 896 -11.72 -14.00 -19.60
C ALA A 896 -11.28 -12.63 -20.16
N GLU A 897 -11.83 -11.54 -19.62
CA GLU A 897 -11.66 -10.17 -20.16
C GLU A 897 -10.27 -9.58 -19.89
N SER A 898 -9.66 -9.86 -18.73
CA SER A 898 -8.40 -9.20 -18.33
C SER A 898 -7.15 -10.04 -18.58
N MET A 899 -7.27 -11.36 -18.80
CA MET A 899 -6.11 -12.26 -18.95
C MET A 899 -6.16 -13.09 -20.24
N TYR A 900 -7.23 -13.88 -20.47
CA TYR A 900 -7.30 -14.80 -21.61
C TYR A 900 -7.39 -14.08 -22.95
N LEU A 901 -8.42 -13.23 -23.13
CA LEU A 901 -8.70 -12.58 -24.41
C LEU A 901 -7.57 -11.63 -24.85
N PRO A 902 -6.94 -10.82 -23.97
CA PRO A 902 -5.78 -10.00 -24.34
C PRO A 902 -4.57 -10.80 -24.82
N LEU A 903 -4.29 -11.98 -24.24
CA LEU A 903 -3.19 -12.84 -24.68
C LEU A 903 -3.52 -13.59 -25.97
N CYS A 904 -4.68 -14.23 -26.02
CA CYS A 904 -5.11 -15.04 -27.15
C CYS A 904 -5.25 -14.20 -28.43
N SER A 905 -5.97 -13.08 -28.38
CA SER A 905 -6.22 -12.25 -29.58
C SER A 905 -4.96 -11.61 -30.15
N ARG A 906 -4.04 -11.13 -29.30
CA ARG A 906 -2.74 -10.58 -29.72
C ARG A 906 -1.82 -11.66 -30.32
N LEU A 907 -1.84 -12.89 -29.78
CA LEU A 907 -1.11 -14.01 -30.36
C LEU A 907 -1.67 -14.41 -31.74
N THR A 908 -3.00 -14.51 -31.86
CA THR A 908 -3.68 -14.77 -33.14
C THR A 908 -3.36 -13.70 -34.19
N LEU A 909 -3.34 -12.42 -33.81
CA LEU A 909 -2.98 -11.31 -34.69
C LEU A 909 -1.52 -11.43 -35.18
N LEU A 910 -0.58 -11.67 -34.27
CA LEU A 910 0.84 -11.87 -34.57
C LEU A 910 1.04 -13.03 -35.56
N LEU A 911 0.36 -14.15 -35.35
CA LEU A 911 0.47 -15.34 -36.22
C LEU A 911 -0.20 -15.12 -37.59
N SER A 912 -1.37 -14.47 -37.62
CA SER A 912 -2.08 -14.13 -38.87
C SER A 912 -1.25 -13.18 -39.75
N ALA A 913 -0.47 -12.28 -39.13
CA ALA A 913 0.44 -11.38 -39.84
C ALA A 913 1.63 -12.11 -40.51
N LEU A 914 2.01 -13.31 -40.03
CA LEU A 914 3.01 -14.16 -40.68
C LEU A 914 2.44 -14.85 -41.91
N SER A 915 1.27 -15.49 -41.77
CA SER A 915 0.59 -16.19 -42.87
C SER A 915 0.26 -15.24 -44.04
N ALA A 916 0.09 -13.94 -43.77
CA ALA A 916 -0.12 -12.89 -44.77
C ALA A 916 1.11 -12.53 -45.64
N SER A 917 2.27 -13.18 -45.44
CA SER A 917 3.50 -13.02 -46.25
C SER A 917 4.10 -11.61 -46.34
N SER A 918 3.63 -10.65 -45.53
CA SER A 918 3.96 -9.23 -45.65
C SER A 918 5.12 -8.74 -44.78
N SER A 919 5.65 -9.56 -43.86
CA SER A 919 6.76 -9.17 -42.99
C SER A 919 7.72 -10.31 -42.67
N ALA A 920 8.82 -10.40 -43.44
CA ALA A 920 9.94 -11.29 -43.15
C ALA A 920 10.61 -10.99 -41.79
N TYR A 921 10.51 -9.75 -41.29
CA TYR A 921 11.03 -9.35 -39.98
C TYR A 921 10.32 -10.05 -38.81
N LEU A 922 9.02 -10.34 -38.94
CA LEU A 922 8.28 -11.03 -37.89
C LEU A 922 8.61 -12.53 -37.80
N ALA A 923 9.03 -13.17 -38.90
CA ALA A 923 9.38 -14.59 -38.91
C ALA A 923 10.58 -14.93 -38.00
N ASN A 924 11.49 -13.97 -37.80
CA ASN A 924 12.62 -14.07 -36.88
C ASN A 924 12.33 -13.48 -35.49
N SER A 925 11.06 -13.22 -35.15
CA SER A 925 10.67 -12.62 -33.87
C SER A 925 10.93 -13.56 -32.70
N LEU A 926 11.52 -13.03 -31.63
CA LEU A 926 11.76 -13.74 -30.37
C LEU A 926 10.48 -14.27 -29.71
N LEU A 927 9.31 -13.70 -30.08
CA LEU A 927 7.98 -14.15 -29.65
C LEU A 927 7.55 -15.49 -30.25
N LEU A 928 8.21 -15.94 -31.33
CA LEU A 928 7.95 -17.22 -32.01
C LEU A 928 8.89 -18.35 -31.56
N HIS A 929 9.79 -18.09 -30.61
CA HIS A 929 10.71 -19.10 -30.12
C HIS A 929 9.93 -20.32 -29.57
N PRO A 930 10.20 -21.57 -30.03
CA PRO A 930 9.34 -22.73 -29.75
C PRO A 930 9.01 -22.95 -28.26
N SER A 931 9.99 -22.77 -27.36
CA SER A 931 9.74 -22.91 -25.91
C SER A 931 8.86 -21.80 -25.32
N LEU A 932 8.91 -20.57 -25.86
CA LEU A 932 8.04 -19.47 -25.43
C LEU A 932 6.63 -19.63 -26.00
N LEU A 933 6.51 -20.11 -27.24
CA LEU A 933 5.23 -20.42 -27.86
C LEU A 933 4.53 -21.58 -27.14
N LYS A 934 5.26 -22.69 -26.85
CA LYS A 934 4.84 -23.77 -25.95
C LYS A 934 4.30 -23.21 -24.63
N LEU A 935 5.11 -22.39 -23.95
CA LEU A 935 4.72 -21.82 -22.65
C LEU A 935 3.46 -20.97 -22.76
N SER A 936 3.35 -20.12 -23.79
CA SER A 936 2.15 -19.29 -24.00
C SER A 936 0.88 -20.14 -24.17
N LEU A 937 0.93 -21.21 -24.96
CA LEU A 937 -0.17 -22.16 -25.13
C LEU A 937 -0.50 -22.87 -23.82
N GLN A 938 0.50 -23.29 -23.04
CA GLN A 938 0.29 -23.87 -21.71
C GLN A 938 -0.35 -22.89 -20.72
N THR A 939 -0.03 -21.59 -20.79
CA THR A 939 -0.71 -20.59 -19.95
C THR A 939 -2.17 -20.40 -20.37
N LEU A 940 -2.48 -20.40 -21.66
CA LEU A 940 -3.86 -20.36 -22.16
C LEU A 940 -4.64 -21.61 -21.70
N ILE A 941 -4.06 -22.81 -21.85
CA ILE A 941 -4.61 -24.07 -21.32
C ILE A 941 -4.94 -23.96 -19.82
N ILE A 942 -4.00 -23.48 -19.00
CA ILE A 942 -4.19 -23.35 -17.56
C ILE A 942 -5.30 -22.34 -17.25
N ILE A 943 -5.31 -21.15 -17.87
CA ILE A 943 -6.37 -20.16 -17.66
C ILE A 943 -7.73 -20.74 -18.06
N LEU A 944 -7.83 -21.39 -19.23
CA LEU A 944 -9.08 -21.98 -19.72
C LEU A 944 -9.62 -23.07 -18.77
N ALA A 945 -8.73 -23.94 -18.27
CA ALA A 945 -9.06 -24.94 -17.26
C ALA A 945 -9.46 -24.32 -15.89
N THR A 946 -8.90 -23.17 -15.51
CA THR A 946 -9.34 -22.43 -14.30
C THR A 946 -10.67 -21.68 -14.48
N ILE A 947 -11.04 -21.31 -15.72
CA ILE A 947 -12.33 -20.68 -16.05
C ILE A 947 -13.45 -21.72 -15.99
N GLY A 948 -13.22 -22.93 -16.53
CA GLY A 948 -14.16 -24.04 -16.46
C GLY A 948 -15.43 -23.90 -17.32
N PRO A 949 -16.30 -24.92 -17.33
CA PRO A 949 -17.42 -25.05 -18.28
C PRO A 949 -18.59 -24.09 -18.04
N HIS A 950 -18.72 -23.48 -16.85
CA HIS A 950 -19.88 -22.68 -16.48
C HIS A 950 -19.73 -21.18 -16.77
N ALA A 951 -18.69 -20.76 -17.50
CA ALA A 951 -18.45 -19.36 -17.83
C ALA A 951 -19.36 -18.84 -18.95
N LEU A 952 -20.05 -17.72 -18.72
CA LEU A 952 -20.87 -17.06 -19.74
C LEU A 952 -20.07 -16.67 -20.99
N GLN A 953 -18.79 -16.33 -20.82
CA GLN A 953 -17.86 -15.96 -21.87
C GLN A 953 -17.37 -17.15 -22.72
N LEU A 954 -17.73 -18.40 -22.40
CA LEU A 954 -17.18 -19.61 -23.06
C LEU A 954 -17.30 -19.56 -24.59
N ALA A 955 -18.42 -19.04 -25.13
CA ALA A 955 -18.63 -18.90 -26.58
C ALA A 955 -17.59 -17.97 -27.26
N THR A 956 -17.14 -16.92 -26.58
CA THR A 956 -16.11 -16.01 -27.07
C THR A 956 -14.72 -16.63 -26.90
N LEU A 957 -14.47 -17.27 -25.76
CA LEU A 957 -13.21 -17.97 -25.49
C LEU A 957 -12.95 -19.06 -26.54
N THR A 958 -13.95 -19.88 -26.88
CA THR A 958 -13.81 -20.92 -27.91
C THR A 958 -13.56 -20.34 -29.29
N ARG A 959 -14.28 -19.28 -29.67
CA ARG A 959 -14.07 -18.57 -30.95
C ARG A 959 -12.63 -18.11 -31.10
N GLU A 960 -12.11 -17.31 -30.15
CA GLU A 960 -10.76 -16.75 -30.27
C GLU A 960 -9.67 -17.84 -30.22
N SER A 961 -9.92 -18.93 -29.47
CA SER A 961 -8.99 -20.05 -29.39
C SER A 961 -8.96 -20.90 -30.66
N LEU A 962 -10.09 -21.06 -31.35
CA LEU A 962 -10.12 -21.73 -32.65
C LEU A 962 -9.46 -20.87 -33.74
N LEU A 963 -9.61 -19.54 -33.68
CA LEU A 963 -8.87 -18.60 -34.53
C LEU A 963 -7.36 -18.68 -34.27
N LEU A 964 -6.93 -18.82 -33.01
CA LEU A 964 -5.53 -19.08 -32.66
C LEU A 964 -5.01 -20.41 -33.23
N LEU A 965 -5.77 -21.50 -33.03
CA LEU A 965 -5.37 -22.85 -33.48
C LEU A 965 -5.33 -22.98 -35.01
N THR A 966 -6.27 -22.36 -35.72
CA THR A 966 -6.25 -22.29 -37.20
C THR A 966 -5.08 -21.46 -37.71
N ALA A 967 -4.79 -20.30 -37.11
CA ALA A 967 -3.58 -19.54 -37.45
C ALA A 967 -2.30 -20.36 -37.25
N LEU A 968 -2.18 -21.11 -36.14
CA LEU A 968 -1.05 -22.02 -35.88
C LEU A 968 -0.97 -23.17 -36.91
N HIS A 969 -2.10 -23.81 -37.22
CA HIS A 969 -2.17 -24.87 -38.24
C HIS A 969 -1.64 -24.41 -39.60
N THR A 970 -1.96 -23.17 -40.02
CA THR A 970 -1.50 -22.62 -41.31
C THR A 970 0.00 -22.33 -41.42
N LEU A 971 0.78 -22.56 -40.35
CA LEU A 971 2.23 -22.31 -40.29
C LEU A 971 3.00 -23.62 -40.07
N PRO A 972 3.36 -24.39 -41.13
CA PRO A 972 3.91 -25.74 -41.01
C PRO A 972 5.21 -25.83 -40.20
N THR A 973 6.00 -24.76 -40.17
CA THR A 973 7.24 -24.67 -39.38
C THR A 973 7.01 -24.72 -37.87
N LEU A 974 5.87 -24.22 -37.39
CA LEU A 974 5.47 -24.24 -35.98
C LEU A 974 4.52 -25.40 -35.69
N ALA A 975 3.63 -25.74 -36.62
CA ALA A 975 2.66 -26.82 -36.49
C ALA A 975 3.30 -28.23 -36.47
N HIS A 976 4.51 -28.39 -36.99
CA HIS A 976 5.26 -29.66 -36.97
C HIS A 976 6.49 -29.63 -36.04
N ASP A 977 6.69 -28.55 -35.27
CA ASP A 977 7.72 -28.49 -34.24
C ASP A 977 7.35 -29.44 -33.08
N PRO A 978 8.24 -30.39 -32.68
CA PRO A 978 7.94 -31.36 -31.63
C PRO A 978 7.70 -30.73 -30.24
N ILE A 979 8.17 -29.50 -29.99
CA ILE A 979 7.99 -28.75 -28.75
C ILE A 979 6.63 -28.03 -28.72
N VAL A 980 6.15 -27.56 -29.88
CA VAL A 980 4.92 -26.75 -30.00
C VAL A 980 3.68 -27.59 -30.29
N LEU A 981 3.82 -28.70 -31.04
CA LEU A 981 2.71 -29.55 -31.44
C LEU A 981 1.90 -30.12 -30.25
N PRO A 982 2.49 -30.69 -29.18
CA PRO A 982 1.68 -31.24 -28.08
C PRO A 982 0.86 -30.17 -27.32
N PRO A 983 1.39 -28.96 -27.01
CA PRO A 983 0.57 -27.83 -26.56
C PRO A 983 -0.59 -27.44 -27.50
N ILE A 984 -0.40 -27.44 -28.82
CA ILE A 984 -1.48 -27.17 -29.79
C ILE A 984 -2.61 -28.20 -29.65
N LEU A 985 -2.24 -29.49 -29.64
CA LEU A 985 -3.20 -30.59 -29.50
C LEU A 985 -3.89 -30.58 -28.12
N HIS A 986 -3.16 -30.26 -27.05
CA HIS A 986 -3.72 -30.12 -25.71
C HIS A 986 -4.74 -28.98 -25.63
N LEU A 987 -4.47 -27.82 -26.23
CA LEU A 987 -5.42 -26.71 -26.26
C LEU A 987 -6.69 -27.09 -27.04
N LEU A 988 -6.56 -27.78 -28.19
CA LEU A 988 -7.72 -28.30 -28.93
C LEU A 988 -8.52 -29.32 -28.10
N LEU A 989 -7.85 -30.26 -27.43
CA LEU A 989 -8.50 -31.27 -26.60
C LEU A 989 -9.26 -30.66 -25.41
N THR A 990 -8.63 -29.73 -24.69
CA THR A 990 -9.27 -29.05 -23.54
C THR A 990 -10.42 -28.13 -23.95
N LEU A 991 -10.36 -27.51 -25.14
CA LEU A 991 -11.51 -26.81 -25.72
C LEU A 991 -12.69 -27.76 -25.98
N LEU A 992 -12.45 -28.93 -26.58
CA LEU A 992 -13.51 -29.92 -26.82
C LEU A 992 -14.11 -30.41 -25.50
N ASP A 993 -13.27 -30.78 -24.54
CA ASP A 993 -13.67 -31.31 -23.24
C ASP A 993 -14.53 -30.32 -22.43
N LEU A 994 -14.12 -29.04 -22.37
CA LEU A 994 -14.86 -27.99 -21.65
C LEU A 994 -16.22 -27.64 -22.29
N ASN A 995 -16.39 -27.83 -23.61
CA ASN A 995 -17.69 -27.65 -24.24
C ASN A 995 -18.60 -28.87 -24.05
N VAL A 996 -18.03 -30.07 -23.94
CA VAL A 996 -18.77 -31.27 -23.51
C VAL A 996 -19.25 -31.12 -22.05
N GLU A 997 -18.38 -30.68 -21.14
CA GLU A 997 -18.76 -30.40 -19.75
C GLU A 997 -19.77 -29.25 -19.61
N ALA A 998 -19.74 -28.26 -20.52
CA ALA A 998 -20.70 -27.14 -20.54
C ALA A 998 -22.12 -27.56 -21.02
N GLY A 999 -22.28 -28.77 -21.53
CA GLY A 999 -23.59 -29.37 -21.83
C GLY A 999 -24.11 -29.12 -23.25
N PRO A 1000 -25.37 -29.50 -23.51
CA PRO A 1000 -25.84 -29.79 -24.87
C PRO A 1000 -25.79 -28.59 -25.81
N THR A 1001 -26.06 -27.38 -25.31
CA THR A 1001 -26.06 -26.15 -26.12
C THR A 1001 -24.66 -25.69 -26.49
N ALA A 1002 -23.60 -26.18 -25.82
CA ALA A 1002 -22.20 -25.91 -26.17
C ALA A 1002 -21.69 -26.93 -27.19
N GLU A 1003 -22.00 -28.22 -26.99
CA GLU A 1003 -21.77 -29.27 -27.99
C GLU A 1003 -22.46 -28.95 -29.33
N GLU A 1004 -23.69 -28.42 -29.31
CA GLU A 1004 -24.41 -27.99 -30.52
C GLU A 1004 -23.68 -26.86 -31.26
N ARG A 1005 -23.22 -25.82 -30.54
CA ARG A 1005 -22.45 -24.70 -31.12
C ARG A 1005 -21.08 -25.11 -31.67
N LEU A 1006 -20.43 -26.12 -31.09
CA LEU A 1006 -19.21 -26.71 -31.67
C LEU A 1006 -19.47 -27.30 -33.07
N VAL A 1007 -20.66 -27.85 -33.33
CA VAL A 1007 -21.01 -28.47 -34.61
C VAL A 1007 -21.64 -27.48 -35.59
N THR A 1008 -22.44 -26.51 -35.13
CA THR A 1008 -23.09 -25.51 -36.00
C THR A 1008 -22.19 -24.32 -36.32
N ASP A 1009 -21.70 -23.63 -35.29
CA ASP A 1009 -21.11 -22.29 -35.43
C ASP A 1009 -19.60 -22.39 -35.69
N PHE A 1010 -18.96 -23.37 -35.04
CA PHE A 1010 -17.53 -23.63 -35.12
C PHE A 1010 -17.16 -24.85 -35.97
N GLY A 1011 -18.16 -25.61 -36.44
CA GLY A 1011 -18.01 -26.91 -37.10
C GLY A 1011 -16.94 -26.97 -38.20
N PRO A 1012 -16.85 -25.98 -39.13
CA PRO A 1012 -15.81 -25.98 -40.17
C PRO A 1012 -14.38 -25.90 -39.61
N MET A 1013 -14.12 -25.01 -38.64
CA MET A 1013 -12.79 -24.84 -38.04
C MET A 1013 -12.39 -26.06 -37.19
N VAL A 1014 -13.34 -26.61 -36.42
CA VAL A 1014 -13.07 -27.81 -35.62
C VAL A 1014 -12.82 -29.02 -36.52
N ALA A 1015 -13.62 -29.22 -37.57
CA ALA A 1015 -13.42 -30.31 -38.51
C ALA A 1015 -12.09 -30.21 -39.28
N GLU A 1016 -11.66 -29.00 -39.67
CA GLU A 1016 -10.33 -28.78 -40.26
C GLU A 1016 -9.21 -29.19 -39.30
N LEU A 1017 -9.24 -28.69 -38.07
CA LEU A 1017 -8.22 -28.96 -37.05
C LEU A 1017 -8.17 -30.44 -36.65
N VAL A 1018 -9.32 -31.11 -36.53
CA VAL A 1018 -9.37 -32.56 -36.24
C VAL A 1018 -8.88 -33.39 -37.43
N ALA A 1019 -9.20 -33.00 -38.67
CA ALA A 1019 -8.71 -33.68 -39.87
C ALA A 1019 -7.19 -33.49 -40.06
N TRP A 1020 -6.65 -32.30 -39.75
CA TRP A 1020 -5.21 -32.07 -39.67
C TRP A 1020 -4.55 -32.96 -38.61
N ALA A 1021 -5.07 -32.96 -37.38
CA ALA A 1021 -4.53 -33.74 -36.28
C ALA A 1021 -4.48 -35.25 -36.62
N ALA A 1022 -5.50 -35.77 -37.30
CA ALA A 1022 -5.52 -37.14 -37.81
C ALA A 1022 -4.42 -37.39 -38.87
N GLY A 1023 -4.20 -36.45 -39.80
CA GLY A 1023 -3.22 -36.57 -40.88
C GLY A 1023 -1.75 -36.56 -40.44
N LEU A 1024 -1.44 -36.11 -39.22
CA LEU A 1024 -0.07 -36.05 -38.68
C LEU A 1024 0.63 -37.44 -38.71
N GLY A 1025 -0.06 -38.50 -38.27
CA GLY A 1025 0.47 -39.88 -38.24
C GLY A 1025 0.61 -40.58 -39.60
N GLU A 1026 0.21 -39.89 -40.68
CA GLU A 1026 0.24 -40.39 -42.06
C GLU A 1026 1.26 -39.66 -42.94
N ARG A 1027 1.49 -38.36 -42.71
CA ARG A 1027 2.12 -37.47 -43.70
C ARG A 1027 3.49 -36.90 -43.29
N VAL A 1028 3.85 -36.92 -42.01
CA VAL A 1028 5.09 -36.30 -41.51
C VAL A 1028 5.79 -37.22 -40.52
N SER A 1029 7.08 -37.46 -40.71
CA SER A 1029 7.93 -38.19 -39.76
C SER A 1029 8.41 -37.26 -38.64
N ILE A 1030 7.49 -36.87 -37.74
CA ILE A 1030 7.79 -36.06 -36.55
C ILE A 1030 8.48 -36.97 -35.51
N PRO A 1031 9.66 -36.61 -34.98
CA PRO A 1031 10.33 -37.41 -33.96
C PRO A 1031 9.48 -37.56 -32.69
N GLU A 1032 9.24 -38.80 -32.26
CA GLU A 1032 8.63 -39.08 -30.96
C GLU A 1032 9.67 -38.87 -29.86
N VAL A 1033 9.68 -37.67 -29.27
CA VAL A 1033 10.50 -37.34 -28.07
C VAL A 1033 10.01 -38.17 -26.88
N HIS A 1034 10.61 -39.34 -26.69
CA HIS A 1034 10.32 -40.25 -25.59
C HIS A 1034 10.98 -39.75 -24.29
N ASP A 1035 10.19 -39.51 -23.25
CA ASP A 1035 10.58 -39.38 -21.84
C ASP A 1035 11.86 -38.59 -21.53
N ASP A 1036 12.17 -37.54 -22.31
CA ASP A 1036 13.21 -36.58 -21.96
C ASP A 1036 12.65 -35.58 -20.93
N PRO A 1037 13.07 -35.64 -19.65
CA PRO A 1037 12.55 -34.77 -18.61
C PRO A 1037 12.92 -33.29 -18.86
N GLY A 1038 13.99 -33.01 -19.63
CA GLY A 1038 14.43 -31.65 -19.92
C GLY A 1038 13.48 -30.89 -20.85
N LEU A 1039 12.71 -31.58 -21.70
CA LEU A 1039 11.76 -30.96 -22.64
C LEU A 1039 10.35 -30.76 -22.06
N GLY A 1040 10.04 -31.38 -20.91
CA GLY A 1040 8.84 -31.07 -20.13
C GLY A 1040 7.50 -31.40 -20.80
N MET A 1041 7.48 -32.30 -21.78
CA MET A 1041 6.31 -32.51 -22.65
C MET A 1041 5.09 -33.11 -21.92
N ALA A 1042 3.90 -32.60 -22.24
CA ALA A 1042 2.64 -32.91 -21.56
C ALA A 1042 1.84 -34.01 -22.26
N MET A 1043 2.35 -35.24 -22.18
CA MET A 1043 1.96 -36.47 -22.91
C MET A 1043 2.46 -36.55 -24.37
N PRO A 1044 2.69 -37.77 -24.91
CA PRO A 1044 3.04 -37.97 -26.32
C PRO A 1044 1.92 -37.50 -27.27
N TRP A 1045 2.30 -36.82 -28.36
CA TRP A 1045 1.33 -36.28 -29.33
C TRP A 1045 0.36 -37.30 -29.95
N PRO A 1046 0.71 -38.58 -30.20
CA PRO A 1046 -0.25 -39.54 -30.76
C PRO A 1046 -1.41 -39.84 -29.80
N VAL A 1047 -1.18 -39.77 -28.48
CA VAL A 1047 -2.22 -39.98 -27.46
C VAL A 1047 -3.17 -38.78 -27.41
N LEU A 1048 -2.66 -37.56 -27.57
CA LEU A 1048 -3.49 -36.35 -27.69
C LEU A 1048 -4.33 -36.39 -28.96
N VAL A 1049 -3.78 -36.81 -30.11
CA VAL A 1049 -4.53 -37.01 -31.36
C VAL A 1049 -5.66 -38.03 -31.18
N ALA A 1050 -5.40 -39.18 -30.54
CA ALA A 1050 -6.42 -40.18 -30.26
C ALA A 1050 -7.54 -39.63 -29.36
N GLY A 1051 -7.19 -38.88 -28.31
CA GLY A 1051 -8.16 -38.21 -27.44
C GLY A 1051 -9.05 -37.22 -28.19
N ILE A 1052 -8.46 -36.38 -29.06
CA ILE A 1052 -9.19 -35.43 -29.92
C ILE A 1052 -10.17 -36.17 -30.84
N GLN A 1053 -9.73 -37.25 -31.49
CA GLN A 1053 -10.58 -38.03 -32.39
C GLN A 1053 -11.78 -38.65 -31.66
N VAL A 1054 -11.56 -39.27 -30.49
CA VAL A 1054 -12.64 -39.88 -29.71
C VAL A 1054 -13.62 -38.80 -29.19
N LYS A 1055 -13.12 -37.68 -28.64
CA LYS A 1055 -13.98 -36.57 -28.18
C LYS A 1055 -14.78 -35.93 -29.32
N TRP A 1056 -14.21 -35.77 -30.50
CA TRP A 1056 -14.94 -35.25 -31.66
C TRP A 1056 -16.00 -36.24 -32.17
N GLN A 1057 -15.70 -37.54 -32.17
CA GLN A 1057 -16.69 -38.58 -32.47
C GLN A 1057 -17.79 -38.65 -31.41
N GLU A 1058 -17.46 -38.46 -30.12
CA GLU A 1058 -18.43 -38.37 -29.02
C GLU A 1058 -19.40 -37.19 -29.24
N VAL A 1059 -18.88 -35.98 -29.50
CA VAL A 1059 -19.69 -34.79 -29.83
C VAL A 1059 -20.54 -35.03 -31.09
N GLY A 1060 -19.97 -35.62 -32.13
CA GLY A 1060 -20.69 -35.96 -33.36
C GLY A 1060 -21.83 -36.97 -33.12
N ARG A 1061 -21.55 -38.06 -32.40
CA ARG A 1061 -22.54 -39.08 -31.98
C ARG A 1061 -23.65 -38.46 -31.13
N LYS A 1062 -23.32 -37.60 -30.16
CA LYS A 1062 -24.28 -36.89 -29.31
C LYS A 1062 -25.15 -35.91 -30.09
N PHE A 1063 -24.56 -35.09 -30.95
CA PHE A 1063 -25.28 -34.11 -31.78
C PHE A 1063 -26.17 -34.79 -32.82
N GLN A 1064 -25.66 -35.82 -33.51
CA GLN A 1064 -26.47 -36.68 -34.36
C GLN A 1064 -27.59 -37.34 -33.53
N GLY A 1065 -27.27 -37.79 -32.32
CA GLY A 1065 -28.20 -38.27 -31.31
C GLY A 1065 -29.24 -37.23 -30.83
N ARG A 1066 -29.11 -35.93 -31.12
CA ARG A 1066 -30.16 -34.92 -30.85
C ARG A 1066 -30.92 -34.52 -32.11
N MET A 1067 -30.22 -34.39 -33.24
CA MET A 1067 -30.81 -34.09 -34.55
C MET A 1067 -31.65 -35.24 -35.12
N PHE A 1068 -31.21 -36.48 -34.93
CA PHE A 1068 -32.03 -37.68 -35.13
C PHE A 1068 -32.90 -37.97 -33.91
N GLY A 1069 -32.58 -37.35 -32.76
CA GLY A 1069 -33.23 -37.48 -31.47
C GLY A 1069 -33.26 -38.94 -31.02
N LEU A 1070 -32.31 -39.30 -30.17
CA LEU A 1070 -32.00 -40.64 -29.70
C LEU A 1070 -31.59 -40.61 -28.21
N MET A 1071 -32.08 -39.62 -27.44
CA MET A 1071 -31.61 -39.32 -26.07
C MET A 1071 -32.72 -39.26 -25.00
N ALA A 1072 -33.92 -39.74 -25.29
CA ALA A 1072 -35.03 -39.75 -24.33
C ALA A 1072 -34.98 -40.91 -23.31
N GLY A 1073 -34.06 -41.87 -23.48
CA GLY A 1073 -33.76 -42.94 -22.54
C GLY A 1073 -32.59 -43.81 -23.02
N THR A 1074 -31.70 -44.15 -22.07
CA THR A 1074 -30.54 -45.05 -22.22
C THR A 1074 -29.50 -44.69 -23.32
N GLU A 1075 -28.40 -45.44 -23.39
CA GLU A 1075 -27.05 -45.00 -23.86
C GLU A 1075 -26.83 -45.17 -25.38
N PHE A 1076 -25.61 -45.26 -25.92
CA PHE A 1076 -25.42 -45.49 -27.38
C PHE A 1076 -24.26 -46.40 -27.83
N ASP A 1077 -23.42 -46.86 -26.90
CA ASP A 1077 -22.06 -47.36 -27.16
C ASP A 1077 -21.97 -48.83 -27.64
N SER A 1078 -22.84 -49.21 -28.58
CA SER A 1078 -22.71 -50.44 -29.39
C SER A 1078 -22.98 -50.20 -30.88
N PHE A 1079 -22.24 -49.26 -31.45
CA PHE A 1079 -21.97 -49.13 -32.89
C PHE A 1079 -20.61 -48.46 -33.11
#